data_AF-Q5ZC23-F1
#
_entry.id   AF-Q5ZC23-F1
#
_cell.length_a   1.000
_cell.length_b   1.000
_cell.length_c   1.000
_cell.angle_alpha   90.00
_cell.angle_beta   90.00
_cell.angle_gamma   90.00
#
_symmetry.space_group_name_H-M   'P 1'
#
loop_
_entity.id
_entity.type
_entity.pdbx_description
1 polymer ?
#
loop_
_entity_poly.entity_id
_entity_poly.type
_entity_poly.pdbx_seq_one_letter_code
_entity_poly.pdbx_strand_id
1 'polypeptide(L)'
;MATLSLPLHSQIALWRQRRRRHDLFERISSCHQFKHAGWRLQVSYKGLETLYDDGYQKAKDLDYYYRSLGELVEHDSGPPRLFCPVDAGSPIEDAPLMLYLPGVDGMGMGLFMHHKALGRIFELRCMHIPFHDRTPFEELVEMVEDVVRAEHATSPNKPIYLLGTSFGGCIALAVAARNPCIDLVLVLVNPATSFEKSDIKQLLSVSSPLSDRARIAITSLLNYNIDNEVDMALSSMKSGRHPLEALNRLTSNISSFLKHSNILNKIPEDTLGWKMKLIQQAASYANCRLESVSAEVLLLVSCADRLLPSKSEADRLQRMLPKCKVFFFENHGHSLLLEYGVHVSSIIKCTSLYRHSRRYHRVFDYIPPSATELKEVEKAGSDLRARTCPAMFSTMGDGVVVRGLAGVPEEGPVLLVGNHMLLGIELISLATEFLRRKGRVLRGIAHPLLFPNKTKTWSEGHDFFDFLNLWGGVPMTYKYIYQLLAAGEFVLLYPGGHREALHCKGEEHRLFWPDQTEFVRMAAQFNATIVPFGVVGEDDLMELLCTFEDIRNAPFGKEIMQAYSNHLKLRDIDHEVFFPGVYLKIPGRFYYRFGKPIPTKGMQAVMTDKQAAGELYLHVKSEVKAMIAYLLEKREEDKFRSILPRILYQLGCGHDSEIPSFDP
;
A
#
# COMPACT_ATOMS: atom_id res chain seq x y z
N MET A 1 1.99 -55.52 -21.79
CA MET A 1 0.74 -55.36 -22.57
C MET A 1 -0.41 -55.64 -21.64
N ALA A 2 -1.35 -54.69 -21.53
CA ALA A 2 -2.79 -54.81 -21.24
C ALA A 2 -3.26 -55.86 -20.20
N THR A 3 -4.10 -55.60 -19.21
CA THR A 3 -4.93 -54.46 -18.78
C THR A 3 -5.68 -54.94 -17.52
N LEU A 4 -6.16 -53.98 -16.73
CA LEU A 4 -7.39 -54.03 -15.91
C LEU A 4 -7.38 -54.64 -14.49
N SER A 5 -7.85 -53.74 -13.60
CA SER A 5 -8.85 -53.92 -12.53
C SER A 5 -8.41 -54.39 -11.14
N LEU A 6 -8.71 -53.49 -10.20
CA LEU A 6 -8.75 -53.60 -8.74
C LEU A 6 -9.59 -54.79 -8.24
N PRO A 7 -9.36 -55.18 -6.98
CA PRO A 7 -10.48 -55.44 -6.08
C PRO A 7 -10.40 -54.74 -4.71
N LEU A 8 -11.58 -54.59 -4.14
CA LEU A 8 -11.97 -54.01 -2.85
C LEU A 8 -11.40 -54.73 -1.61
N HIS A 9 -11.56 -54.02 -0.48
CA HIS A 9 -11.61 -54.45 0.93
C HIS A 9 -10.25 -54.57 1.65
N SER A 10 -10.07 -54.16 2.91
CA SER A 10 -10.99 -53.94 4.02
C SER A 10 -10.39 -53.03 5.11
N GLN A 11 -11.29 -52.54 5.94
CA GLN A 11 -11.12 -51.83 7.22
C GLN A 11 -9.99 -52.38 8.12
N ILE A 12 -9.17 -51.49 8.67
CA ILE A 12 -8.66 -51.60 10.05
C ILE A 12 -8.73 -50.21 10.71
N ALA A 13 -9.27 -50.24 11.91
CA ALA A 13 -9.78 -49.15 12.71
C ALA A 13 -8.72 -48.21 13.31
N LEU A 14 -9.23 -47.04 13.71
CA LEU A 14 -8.96 -46.23 14.91
C LEU A 14 -7.64 -46.43 15.68
N TRP A 15 -7.22 -45.31 16.30
CA TRP A 15 -6.14 -45.13 17.29
C TRP A 15 -4.85 -44.48 16.76
N ARG A 16 -4.94 -43.18 16.40
CA ARG A 16 -3.77 -42.27 16.46
C ARG A 16 -4.16 -40.80 16.56
N GLN A 17 -5.14 -40.47 17.41
CA GLN A 17 -5.50 -39.09 17.72
C GLN A 17 -5.25 -38.81 19.21
N ARG A 18 -3.98 -38.76 19.65
CA ARG A 18 -3.62 -38.18 20.96
C ARG A 18 -2.13 -37.86 21.22
N ARG A 19 -1.22 -37.96 20.25
CA ARG A 19 0.22 -37.66 20.46
C ARG A 19 0.77 -36.38 19.82
N ARG A 20 0.01 -35.66 18.98
CA ARG A 20 0.53 -34.43 18.31
C ARG A 20 0.48 -33.13 19.13
N ARG A 21 -0.16 -33.11 20.30
CA ARG A 21 -0.29 -31.86 21.10
C ARG A 21 0.85 -31.64 22.11
N HIS A 22 1.57 -32.69 22.52
CA HIS A 22 2.72 -32.53 23.43
C HIS A 22 4.00 -32.08 22.72
N ASP A 23 4.22 -32.49 21.46
CA ASP A 23 5.40 -32.08 20.68
C ASP A 23 5.41 -30.57 20.31
N LEU A 24 4.25 -29.91 20.32
CA LEU A 24 4.18 -28.46 20.05
C LEU A 24 4.68 -27.64 21.25
N PHE A 25 4.43 -28.10 22.48
CA PHE A 25 4.88 -27.43 23.71
C PHE A 25 6.37 -27.65 23.99
N GLU A 26 6.93 -28.82 23.64
CA GLU A 26 8.38 -29.05 23.76
C GLU A 26 9.18 -28.27 22.70
N ARG A 27 8.66 -28.09 21.47
CA ARG A 27 9.27 -27.18 20.48
C ARG A 27 9.19 -25.69 20.86
N ILE A 28 8.28 -25.31 21.76
CA ILE A 28 8.24 -23.95 22.33
C ILE A 28 9.30 -23.80 23.43
N SER A 29 9.66 -24.89 24.10
CA SER A 29 10.72 -24.90 25.12
C SER A 29 12.13 -24.74 24.50
N SER A 30 12.35 -25.17 23.26
CA SER A 30 13.58 -24.84 22.50
C SER A 30 13.66 -23.37 22.06
N CYS A 31 12.60 -22.58 22.26
CA CYS A 31 12.60 -21.14 22.02
C CYS A 31 13.31 -20.34 23.14
N HIS A 32 13.81 -21.01 24.18
CA HIS A 32 14.71 -20.39 25.17
C HIS A 32 16.10 -20.04 24.61
N GLN A 33 16.46 -20.49 23.40
CA GLN A 33 17.70 -20.10 22.72
C GLN A 33 17.69 -18.67 22.12
N PHE A 34 16.54 -17.98 22.09
CA PHE A 34 16.49 -16.56 21.71
C PHE A 34 16.98 -15.60 22.81
N LYS A 35 17.38 -16.10 23.99
CA LYS A 35 17.93 -15.26 25.07
C LYS A 35 19.41 -14.91 24.92
N HIS A 36 20.14 -15.46 23.94
CA HIS A 36 21.60 -15.27 23.84
C HIS A 36 22.15 -14.83 22.47
N ALA A 37 21.31 -14.42 21.51
CA ALA A 37 21.78 -13.68 20.34
C ALA A 37 21.41 -12.20 20.50
N GLY A 38 22.41 -11.35 20.71
CA GLY A 38 22.27 -9.90 20.89
C GLY A 38 21.82 -9.13 19.65
N TRP A 39 20.75 -9.58 19.00
CA TRP A 39 20.04 -8.82 17.97
C TRP A 39 18.85 -8.20 18.66
N ARG A 40 19.00 -6.96 19.12
CA ARG A 40 17.85 -6.10 19.41
C ARG A 40 17.08 -5.99 18.09
N LEU A 41 16.03 -6.79 17.91
CA LEU A 41 15.02 -6.61 16.86
C LEU A 41 14.33 -5.26 17.13
N GLN A 42 15.00 -4.17 16.77
CA GLN A 42 14.43 -2.84 16.78
C GLN A 42 13.51 -2.74 15.58
N VAL A 43 12.32 -2.19 15.79
CA VAL A 43 11.38 -1.96 14.69
C VAL A 43 12.04 -0.95 13.73
N SER A 44 12.02 -1.23 12.42
CA SER A 44 12.84 -0.51 11.44
C SER A 44 12.47 0.97 11.25
N TYR A 45 11.38 1.43 11.85
CA TYR A 45 10.93 2.83 11.77
C TYR A 45 11.47 3.72 12.89
N LYS A 46 12.50 3.32 13.64
CA LYS A 46 13.04 4.12 14.75
C LYS A 46 13.46 5.51 14.22
N GLY A 47 12.73 6.55 14.62
CA GLY A 47 12.91 7.93 14.15
C GLY A 47 11.83 8.46 13.20
N LEU A 48 10.87 7.64 12.75
CA LEU A 48 9.73 8.09 11.95
C LEU A 48 8.45 8.12 12.79
N GLU A 49 7.98 9.31 13.09
CA GLU A 49 6.71 9.52 13.80
C GLU A 49 5.53 9.12 12.90
N THR A 50 4.43 8.69 13.52
CA THR A 50 3.16 8.53 12.80
C THR A 50 2.69 9.87 12.24
N LEU A 51 1.97 9.85 11.11
CA LEU A 51 1.48 11.09 10.47
C LEU A 51 2.61 12.06 10.09
N TYR A 52 3.80 11.55 9.82
CA TYR A 52 4.90 12.36 9.29
C TYR A 52 4.49 13.03 7.97
N ASP A 53 5.08 14.20 7.73
CA ASP A 53 4.91 14.93 6.48
C ASP A 53 5.82 14.34 5.40
N ASP A 54 5.23 13.57 4.48
CA ASP A 54 5.92 12.99 3.33
C ASP A 54 6.13 13.99 2.17
N GLY A 55 5.49 15.16 2.22
CA GLY A 55 5.67 16.24 1.25
C GLY A 55 5.13 15.99 -0.16
N TYR A 56 4.48 14.86 -0.44
CA TYR A 56 4.07 14.48 -1.81
C TYR A 56 3.09 15.49 -2.44
N GLN A 57 2.22 16.13 -1.64
CA GLN A 57 1.30 17.18 -2.11
C GLN A 57 1.78 18.61 -1.81
N LYS A 58 2.99 18.74 -1.25
CA LYS A 58 3.63 20.02 -0.94
C LYS A 58 4.83 20.30 -1.85
N ALA A 59 5.18 19.35 -2.72
CA ALA A 59 6.14 19.59 -3.78
C ALA A 59 5.71 20.85 -4.52
N LYS A 60 6.69 21.73 -4.80
CA LYS A 60 6.44 22.95 -5.55
C LYS A 60 5.78 22.58 -6.89
N ASP A 61 4.95 23.45 -7.43
CA ASP A 61 4.20 23.17 -8.65
C ASP A 61 5.10 22.79 -9.85
N LEU A 62 4.47 22.32 -10.93
CA LEU A 62 5.19 21.98 -12.16
C LEU A 62 6.04 23.16 -12.67
N ASP A 63 5.67 24.41 -12.38
CA ASP A 63 6.47 25.59 -12.72
C ASP A 63 7.87 25.53 -12.05
N TYR A 64 7.93 25.22 -10.76
CA TYR A 64 9.21 25.03 -10.09
C TYR A 64 10.06 23.93 -10.70
N TYR A 65 9.45 22.79 -11.08
CA TYR A 65 10.16 21.72 -11.77
C TYR A 65 10.81 22.24 -13.05
N TYR A 66 10.07 22.96 -13.89
CA TYR A 66 10.60 23.51 -15.14
C TYR A 66 11.67 24.57 -14.93
N ARG A 67 11.55 25.41 -13.90
CA ARG A 67 12.59 26.38 -13.53
C ARG A 67 13.87 25.67 -13.10
N SER A 68 13.74 24.64 -12.26
CA SER A 68 14.87 23.82 -11.79
C SER A 68 15.54 23.09 -12.94
N LEU A 69 14.77 22.58 -13.91
CA LEU A 69 15.33 22.03 -15.14
C LEU A 69 16.09 23.09 -15.94
N GLY A 70 15.54 24.30 -16.06
CA GLY A 70 16.21 25.42 -16.73
C GLY A 70 17.60 25.68 -16.13
N GLU A 71 17.65 25.87 -14.80
CA GLU A 71 18.88 26.07 -14.03
C GLU A 71 19.87 24.89 -14.20
N LEU A 72 19.37 23.65 -14.15
CA LEU A 72 20.21 22.47 -14.35
C LEU A 72 20.86 22.49 -15.74
N VAL A 73 20.08 22.73 -16.79
CA VAL A 73 20.57 22.80 -18.18
C VAL A 73 21.56 23.93 -18.40
N GLU A 74 21.44 25.06 -17.69
CA GLU A 74 22.39 26.17 -17.84
C GLU A 74 23.83 25.79 -17.48
N HIS A 75 23.99 24.85 -16.54
CA HIS A 75 25.27 24.41 -16.02
C HIS A 75 25.55 22.94 -16.33
N ASP A 76 24.75 22.32 -17.20
CA ASP A 76 24.79 20.89 -17.42
C ASP A 76 25.98 20.48 -18.29
N SER A 77 27.00 19.91 -17.65
CA SER A 77 28.24 19.47 -18.28
C SER A 77 28.84 18.28 -17.51
N GLY A 78 29.87 17.67 -18.10
CA GLY A 78 30.59 16.55 -17.49
C GLY A 78 29.96 15.18 -17.75
N PRO A 79 30.45 14.14 -17.07
CA PRO A 79 29.96 12.77 -17.26
C PRO A 79 28.62 12.54 -16.53
N PRO A 80 27.95 11.41 -16.82
CA PRO A 80 26.81 10.96 -16.03
C PRO A 80 27.20 10.78 -14.57
N ARG A 81 26.27 11.09 -13.67
CA ARG A 81 26.53 11.20 -12.23
C ARG A 81 25.30 10.81 -11.41
N LEU A 82 25.54 10.45 -10.15
CA LEU A 82 24.50 10.28 -9.13
C LEU A 82 24.51 11.46 -8.17
N PHE A 83 23.33 11.96 -7.81
CA PHE A 83 23.18 13.01 -6.80
C PHE A 83 22.10 12.63 -5.78
N CYS A 84 22.19 13.16 -4.56
CA CYS A 84 21.14 13.06 -3.57
C CYS A 84 20.27 14.32 -3.63
N PRO A 85 18.95 14.23 -3.88
CA PRO A 85 18.10 15.41 -3.88
C PRO A 85 18.07 16.07 -2.51
N VAL A 86 18.33 17.38 -2.45
CA VAL A 86 18.40 18.14 -1.18
C VAL A 86 17.04 18.14 -0.45
N ASP A 87 15.95 18.14 -1.21
CA ASP A 87 14.57 18.12 -0.72
C ASP A 87 14.10 16.73 -0.24
N ALA A 88 14.88 15.66 -0.48
CA ALA A 88 14.60 14.32 0.04
C ALA A 88 14.67 14.25 1.57
N GLY A 89 15.46 15.13 2.19
CA GLY A 89 15.69 15.16 3.64
C GLY A 89 16.47 13.93 4.13
N SER A 90 16.48 13.73 5.45
CA SER A 90 17.15 12.58 6.06
C SER A 90 16.22 11.36 6.11
N PRO A 91 16.68 10.19 5.66
CA PRO A 91 15.94 8.94 5.75
C PRO A 91 15.90 8.40 7.19
N ILE A 92 15.07 7.39 7.42
CA ILE A 92 15.12 6.58 8.65
C ILE A 92 16.48 5.90 8.83
N GLU A 93 16.78 5.53 10.08
CA GLU A 93 17.98 4.75 10.40
C GLU A 93 17.99 3.43 9.62
N ASP A 94 19.16 3.05 9.09
CA ASP A 94 19.37 1.82 8.33
C ASP A 94 18.55 1.68 7.02
N ALA A 95 17.98 2.78 6.50
CA ALA A 95 17.18 2.77 5.27
C ALA A 95 17.90 2.07 4.08
N PRO A 96 17.17 1.30 3.25
CA PRO A 96 17.72 0.74 2.02
C PRO A 96 17.99 1.81 0.96
N LEU A 97 18.96 1.53 0.10
CA LEU A 97 19.29 2.38 -1.04
C LEU A 97 18.20 2.30 -2.12
N MET A 98 17.75 3.44 -2.61
CA MET A 98 16.97 3.56 -3.83
C MET A 98 17.71 4.40 -4.87
N LEU A 99 18.02 3.78 -6.02
CA LEU A 99 18.56 4.46 -7.18
C LEU A 99 17.43 4.81 -8.14
N TYR A 100 17.24 6.11 -8.40
CA TYR A 100 16.35 6.58 -9.46
C TYR A 100 17.10 6.66 -10.79
N LEU A 101 16.56 6.02 -11.81
CA LEU A 101 17.08 5.93 -13.16
C LEU A 101 16.11 6.68 -14.10
N PRO A 102 16.51 7.83 -14.66
CA PRO A 102 15.61 8.74 -15.36
C PRO A 102 15.16 8.19 -16.72
N GLY A 103 14.17 8.87 -17.30
CA GLY A 103 13.80 8.71 -18.69
C GLY A 103 14.92 9.13 -19.63
N VAL A 104 14.60 9.16 -20.92
CA VAL A 104 15.57 9.53 -21.96
C VAL A 104 16.06 10.98 -21.82
N ASP A 105 15.26 11.84 -21.18
CA ASP A 105 15.66 13.19 -20.80
C ASP A 105 16.98 13.19 -20.01
N GLY A 106 17.20 12.17 -19.17
CA GLY A 106 18.42 12.01 -18.38
C GLY A 106 18.53 12.96 -17.21
N MET A 107 17.53 13.78 -16.90
CA MET A 107 17.70 14.91 -15.98
C MET A 107 17.78 14.49 -14.51
N GLY A 108 17.24 13.31 -14.16
CA GLY A 108 17.19 12.84 -12.77
C GLY A 108 16.17 13.56 -11.88
N MET A 109 15.48 14.57 -12.43
CA MET A 109 14.45 15.36 -11.74
C MET A 109 13.02 14.84 -11.98
N GLY A 110 12.84 13.81 -12.82
CA GLY A 110 11.53 13.20 -13.08
C GLY A 110 10.85 12.58 -11.85
N LEU A 111 11.57 12.52 -10.72
CA LEU A 111 11.09 12.04 -9.42
C LEU A 111 10.77 13.19 -8.43
N PHE A 112 10.82 14.45 -8.84
CA PHE A 112 10.81 15.59 -7.90
C PHE A 112 9.62 15.60 -6.93
N MET A 113 8.42 15.20 -7.36
CA MET A 113 7.24 15.13 -6.48
C MET A 113 7.34 14.04 -5.41
N HIS A 114 8.25 13.09 -5.57
CA HIS A 114 8.44 11.96 -4.67
C HIS A 114 9.73 12.03 -3.86
N HIS A 115 10.63 12.98 -4.13
CA HIS A 115 11.93 13.07 -3.46
C HIS A 115 11.79 13.00 -1.95
N LYS A 116 10.92 13.85 -1.38
CA LYS A 116 10.67 13.86 0.06
C LYS A 116 10.02 12.56 0.53
N ALA A 117 8.94 12.12 -0.12
CA ALA A 117 8.20 10.93 0.34
C ALA A 117 9.05 9.65 0.34
N LEU A 118 9.84 9.44 -0.72
CA LEU A 118 10.76 8.31 -0.83
C LEU A 118 12.01 8.52 0.02
N GLY A 119 12.56 9.74 0.05
CA GLY A 119 13.72 10.11 0.86
C GLY A 119 13.55 9.97 2.37
N ARG A 120 12.30 9.93 2.87
CA ARG A 120 12.03 9.59 4.27
C ARG A 120 12.27 8.12 4.60
N ILE A 121 12.09 7.21 3.64
CA ILE A 121 12.14 5.76 3.88
C ILE A 121 13.27 5.04 3.12
N PHE A 122 13.93 5.72 2.18
CA PHE A 122 15.05 5.25 1.39
C PHE A 122 16.20 6.25 1.44
N GLU A 123 17.43 5.74 1.39
CA GLU A 123 18.54 6.56 0.94
C GLU A 123 18.39 6.78 -0.58
N LEU A 124 17.91 7.96 -0.98
CA LEU A 124 17.58 8.24 -2.38
C LEU A 124 18.76 8.86 -3.12
N ARG A 125 19.19 8.22 -4.22
CA ARG A 125 20.17 8.77 -5.16
C ARG A 125 19.59 8.77 -6.58
N CYS A 126 19.63 9.91 -7.25
CA CYS A 126 19.09 10.11 -8.59
C CYS A 126 20.21 10.16 -9.63
N MET A 127 20.07 9.38 -10.70
CA MET A 127 20.98 9.41 -11.84
C MET A 127 20.66 10.61 -12.73
N HIS A 128 21.72 11.26 -13.18
CA HIS A 128 21.68 12.35 -14.12
C HIS A 128 22.65 12.08 -15.28
N ILE A 129 22.16 12.19 -16.51
CA ILE A 129 22.86 12.00 -17.78
C ILE A 129 22.77 13.32 -18.54
N PRO A 130 23.87 14.09 -18.61
CA PRO A 130 23.86 15.40 -19.25
C PRO A 130 23.38 15.38 -20.70
N PHE A 131 22.80 16.48 -21.19
CA PHE A 131 22.30 16.54 -22.58
C PHE A 131 23.37 16.30 -23.64
N HIS A 132 24.57 16.83 -23.40
CA HIS A 132 25.72 16.67 -24.28
C HIS A 132 26.41 15.32 -24.14
N ASP A 133 26.04 14.52 -23.13
CA ASP A 133 26.65 13.24 -22.89
C ASP A 133 26.35 12.25 -24.03
N ARG A 134 27.36 11.46 -24.38
CA ARG A 134 27.31 10.43 -25.43
C ARG A 134 27.77 9.07 -24.89
N THR A 135 27.67 8.86 -23.58
CA THR A 135 28.04 7.60 -22.94
C THR A 135 27.15 6.49 -23.51
N PRO A 136 27.72 5.41 -24.08
CA PRO A 136 26.97 4.27 -24.59
C PRO A 136 26.11 3.59 -23.53
N PHE A 137 25.07 2.88 -23.97
CA PHE A 137 24.12 2.25 -23.05
C PHE A 137 24.79 1.26 -22.07
N GLU A 138 25.71 0.44 -22.56
CA GLU A 138 26.42 -0.56 -21.77
C GLU A 138 27.27 0.09 -20.65
N GLU A 139 27.93 1.21 -20.94
CA GLU A 139 28.71 1.96 -19.94
C GLU A 139 27.80 2.60 -18.88
N LEU A 140 26.60 3.06 -19.26
CA LEU A 140 25.59 3.53 -18.29
C LEU A 140 25.11 2.39 -17.37
N VAL A 141 24.97 1.17 -17.91
CA VAL A 141 24.62 -0.02 -17.12
C VAL A 141 25.76 -0.38 -16.16
N GLU A 142 27.01 -0.32 -16.61
CA GLU A 142 28.19 -0.60 -15.79
C GLU A 142 28.31 0.41 -14.64
N MET A 143 28.08 1.70 -14.90
CA MET A 143 28.07 2.73 -13.86
C MET A 143 27.08 2.42 -12.73
N VAL A 144 25.85 2.00 -13.06
CA VAL A 144 24.83 1.65 -12.05
C VAL A 144 25.18 0.33 -11.37
N GLU A 145 25.71 -0.64 -12.12
CA GLU A 145 26.17 -1.93 -11.61
C GLU A 145 27.30 -1.79 -10.58
N ASP A 146 28.26 -0.89 -10.81
CA ASP A 146 29.36 -0.63 -9.87
C ASP A 146 28.83 -0.13 -8.52
N VAL A 147 27.84 0.76 -8.54
CA VAL A 147 27.19 1.28 -7.32
C VAL A 147 26.43 0.16 -6.61
N VAL A 148 25.68 -0.66 -7.37
CA VAL A 148 24.96 -1.81 -6.81
C VAL A 148 25.92 -2.81 -6.17
N ARG A 149 27.05 -3.11 -6.80
CA ARG A 149 28.06 -4.04 -6.26
C ARG A 149 28.77 -3.48 -5.05
N ALA A 150 29.10 -2.18 -5.04
CA ALA A 150 29.72 -1.52 -3.89
C ALA A 150 28.77 -1.48 -2.68
N GLU A 151 27.50 -1.15 -2.89
CA GLU A 151 26.48 -1.17 -1.83
C GLU A 151 26.28 -2.59 -1.31
N HIS A 152 26.16 -3.58 -2.20
CA HIS A 152 26.03 -4.98 -1.81
C HIS A 152 27.24 -5.51 -1.02
N ALA A 153 28.46 -5.11 -1.40
CA ALA A 153 29.66 -5.50 -0.66
C ALA A 153 29.67 -4.94 0.76
N THR A 154 29.11 -3.74 0.96
CA THR A 154 29.01 -3.08 2.27
C THR A 154 27.87 -3.68 3.10
N SER A 155 26.73 -3.98 2.47
CA SER A 155 25.48 -4.39 3.11
C SER A 155 24.85 -5.62 2.42
N PRO A 156 25.46 -6.82 2.49
CA PRO A 156 25.10 -7.97 1.64
C PRO A 156 23.71 -8.59 1.89
N ASN A 157 23.08 -8.23 3.01
CA ASN A 157 21.75 -8.69 3.39
C ASN A 157 20.66 -7.63 3.16
N LYS A 158 21.04 -6.39 2.85
CA LYS A 158 20.11 -5.28 2.61
C LYS A 158 19.73 -5.26 1.12
N PRO A 159 18.44 -5.15 0.78
CA PRO A 159 18.02 -5.03 -0.62
C PRO A 159 18.40 -3.66 -1.19
N ILE A 160 18.58 -3.60 -2.50
CA ILE A 160 18.79 -2.37 -3.25
C ILE A 160 17.64 -2.17 -4.24
N TYR A 161 17.05 -0.98 -4.22
CA TYR A 161 15.90 -0.64 -5.06
C TYR A 161 16.35 0.13 -6.29
N LEU A 162 15.86 -0.27 -7.47
CA LEU A 162 16.07 0.46 -8.72
C LEU A 162 14.72 0.97 -9.23
N LEU A 163 14.50 2.28 -9.14
CA LEU A 163 13.31 2.94 -9.69
C LEU A 163 13.64 3.45 -11.09
N GLY A 164 13.13 2.80 -12.13
CA GLY A 164 13.43 3.14 -13.52
C GLY A 164 12.22 3.61 -14.31
N THR A 165 12.27 4.84 -14.84
CA THR A 165 11.22 5.38 -15.72
C THR A 165 11.62 5.25 -17.18
N SER A 166 10.74 4.69 -18.03
CA SER A 166 10.95 4.63 -19.48
C SER A 166 12.31 4.03 -19.85
N PHE A 167 13.23 4.82 -20.41
CA PHE A 167 14.62 4.43 -20.68
C PHE A 167 15.35 3.86 -19.45
N GLY A 168 15.24 4.51 -18.29
CA GLY A 168 15.83 4.04 -17.03
C GLY A 168 15.27 2.69 -16.56
N GLY A 169 14.06 2.33 -16.98
CA GLY A 169 13.51 0.99 -16.77
C GLY A 169 14.30 -0.10 -17.52
N CYS A 170 14.80 0.20 -18.73
CA CYS A 170 15.69 -0.70 -19.46
C CYS A 170 17.05 -0.85 -18.77
N ILE A 171 17.61 0.24 -18.22
CA ILE A 171 18.83 0.19 -17.39
C ILE A 171 18.61 -0.71 -16.17
N ALA A 172 17.53 -0.49 -15.42
CA ALA A 172 17.19 -1.28 -14.24
C ALA A 172 17.12 -2.79 -14.54
N LEU A 173 16.44 -3.15 -15.64
CA LEU A 173 16.33 -4.54 -16.09
C LEU A 173 17.69 -5.13 -16.51
N ALA A 174 18.51 -4.35 -17.20
CA ALA A 174 19.85 -4.77 -17.62
C ALA A 174 20.78 -5.02 -16.42
N VAL A 175 20.79 -4.10 -15.45
CA VAL A 175 21.56 -4.24 -14.20
C VAL A 175 21.11 -5.46 -13.42
N ALA A 176 19.79 -5.66 -13.28
CA ALA A 176 19.24 -6.82 -12.58
C ALA A 176 19.58 -8.15 -13.24
N ALA A 177 19.52 -8.21 -14.58
CA ALA A 177 19.88 -9.40 -15.33
C ALA A 177 21.38 -9.75 -15.21
N ARG A 178 22.26 -8.75 -15.09
CA ARG A 178 23.71 -8.95 -14.89
C ARG A 178 24.07 -9.37 -13.46
N ASN A 179 23.19 -9.10 -12.49
CA ASN A 179 23.45 -9.33 -11.06
C ASN A 179 22.36 -10.22 -10.40
N PRO A 180 22.10 -11.44 -10.89
CA PRO A 180 20.97 -12.26 -10.43
C PRO A 180 21.11 -12.76 -8.98
N CYS A 181 22.30 -12.65 -8.38
CA CYS A 181 22.59 -13.06 -7.00
C CYS A 181 22.46 -11.91 -5.99
N ILE A 182 22.42 -10.65 -6.46
CA ILE A 182 22.20 -9.48 -5.61
C ILE A 182 20.70 -9.31 -5.40
N ASP A 183 20.30 -9.02 -4.17
CA ASP A 183 18.90 -8.83 -3.80
C ASP A 183 18.40 -7.47 -4.29
N LEU A 184 17.91 -7.45 -5.53
CA LEU A 184 17.37 -6.28 -6.20
C LEU A 184 15.85 -6.28 -6.19
N VAL A 185 15.27 -5.10 -5.99
CA VAL A 185 13.84 -4.83 -6.16
C VAL A 185 13.67 -3.73 -7.22
N LEU A 186 12.93 -4.02 -8.28
CA LEU A 186 12.72 -3.10 -9.38
C LEU A 186 11.35 -2.42 -9.25
N VAL A 187 11.34 -1.09 -9.33
CA VAL A 187 10.11 -0.29 -9.47
C VAL A 187 10.16 0.35 -10.85
N LEU A 188 9.49 -0.26 -11.81
CA LEU A 188 9.55 0.12 -13.22
C LEU A 188 8.31 0.94 -13.57
N VAL A 189 8.52 2.09 -14.20
CA VAL A 189 7.44 2.99 -14.63
C VAL A 189 7.49 3.12 -16.14
N ASN A 190 6.43 2.66 -16.82
CA ASN A 190 6.31 2.70 -18.29
C ASN A 190 7.62 2.34 -19.03
N PRO A 191 8.26 1.18 -18.74
CA PRO A 191 9.59 0.87 -19.26
C PRO A 191 9.63 0.85 -20.79
N ALA A 192 10.70 1.39 -21.38
CA ALA A 192 10.85 1.54 -22.82
C ALA A 192 11.17 0.24 -23.57
N THR A 193 10.96 -0.93 -22.96
CA THR A 193 11.20 -2.25 -23.56
C THR A 193 10.30 -2.52 -24.79
N SER A 194 9.17 -1.82 -24.92
CA SER A 194 8.30 -1.86 -26.10
C SER A 194 8.60 -0.80 -27.15
N PHE A 195 9.68 -0.03 -27.00
CA PHE A 195 9.99 1.12 -27.87
C PHE A 195 9.96 0.78 -29.37
N GLU A 196 10.43 -0.41 -29.75
CA GLU A 196 10.40 -0.90 -31.13
C GLU A 196 8.99 -0.97 -31.77
N LYS A 197 7.95 -1.11 -30.94
CA LYS A 197 6.54 -1.21 -31.36
C LYS A 197 5.77 0.10 -31.14
N SER A 198 6.45 1.17 -30.72
CA SER A 198 5.82 2.42 -30.34
C SER A 198 5.41 3.27 -31.55
N ASP A 199 4.34 4.03 -31.38
CA ASP A 199 3.89 5.01 -32.37
C ASP A 199 4.92 6.13 -32.54
N ILE A 200 5.68 6.47 -31.50
CA ILE A 200 6.74 7.48 -31.59
C ILE A 200 7.89 7.03 -32.51
N LYS A 201 8.28 5.75 -32.50
CA LYS A 201 9.25 5.24 -33.47
C LYS A 201 8.74 5.37 -34.90
N GLN A 202 7.45 5.07 -35.14
CA GLN A 202 6.84 5.21 -36.46
C GLN A 202 6.83 6.67 -36.91
N LEU A 203 6.41 7.60 -36.03
CA LEU A 203 6.41 9.04 -36.26
C LEU A 203 7.81 9.56 -36.66
N LEU A 204 8.85 9.07 -36.00
CA LEU A 204 10.23 9.47 -36.24
C LEU A 204 10.83 8.85 -37.50
N SER A 205 10.40 7.64 -37.89
CA SER A 205 10.87 6.99 -39.11
C SER A 205 10.36 7.66 -40.40
N VAL A 206 9.22 8.35 -40.33
CA VAL A 206 8.59 9.03 -41.48
C VAL A 206 9.11 10.47 -41.65
N SER A 207 9.90 10.98 -40.70
CA SER A 207 10.35 12.37 -40.68
C SER A 207 11.87 12.51 -40.89
N SER A 208 12.29 12.59 -42.16
CA SER A 208 13.61 13.12 -42.54
C SER A 208 13.55 14.64 -42.81
N PRO A 209 14.70 15.34 -42.83
CA PRO A 209 15.30 15.91 -41.64
C PRO A 209 14.30 16.86 -40.94
N LEU A 210 13.92 16.50 -39.72
CA LEU A 210 13.07 17.32 -38.85
C LEU A 210 13.71 18.72 -38.68
N SER A 211 12.97 19.76 -39.06
CA SER A 211 13.29 21.14 -38.67
C SER A 211 13.40 21.23 -37.15
N ASP A 212 14.19 22.16 -36.63
CA ASP A 212 14.45 22.32 -35.19
C ASP A 212 13.16 22.32 -34.35
N ARG A 213 12.06 22.82 -34.92
CA ARG A 213 10.72 22.87 -34.33
C ARG A 213 10.11 21.50 -34.04
N ALA A 214 10.35 20.52 -34.90
CA ALA A 214 9.82 19.18 -34.70
C ALA A 214 10.66 18.40 -33.67
N ARG A 215 11.98 18.65 -33.61
CA ARG A 215 12.86 18.13 -32.55
C ARG A 215 12.50 18.70 -31.18
N ILE A 216 12.16 19.98 -31.13
CA ILE A 216 11.60 20.68 -29.97
C ILE A 216 10.30 20.01 -29.52
N ALA A 217 9.35 19.78 -30.44
CA ALA A 217 8.10 19.09 -30.12
C ALA A 217 8.35 17.68 -29.55
N ILE A 218 9.22 16.88 -30.17
CA ILE A 218 9.54 15.50 -29.75
C ILE A 218 10.23 15.46 -28.38
N THR A 219 11.17 16.36 -28.12
CA THR A 219 11.86 16.44 -26.82
C THR A 219 10.92 16.90 -25.71
N SER A 220 9.91 17.71 -26.05
CA SER A 220 8.87 18.14 -25.13
C SER A 220 7.80 17.08 -24.92
N LEU A 221 7.47 16.29 -25.96
CA LEU A 221 6.58 15.12 -25.91
C LEU A 221 7.09 14.04 -24.95
N LEU A 222 8.41 13.88 -24.84
CA LEU A 222 9.05 12.93 -23.91
C LEU A 222 9.04 13.39 -22.45
N ASN A 223 8.71 14.67 -22.19
CA ASN A 223 8.79 15.29 -20.85
C ASN A 223 7.45 15.85 -20.34
N TYR A 224 6.44 16.04 -21.18
CA TYR A 224 5.25 16.81 -20.84
C TYR A 224 3.94 16.00 -20.93
N ASN A 225 3.05 16.23 -19.96
CA ASN A 225 1.68 15.71 -19.90
C ASN A 225 0.69 16.56 -20.75
N ILE A 226 0.85 16.58 -22.09
CA ILE A 226 -0.13 17.20 -23.02
C ILE A 226 -0.82 16.05 -23.73
N ASP A 227 -1.68 15.31 -23.03
CA ASP A 227 -2.34 14.19 -23.70
C ASP A 227 -3.27 14.71 -24.82
N ASN A 228 -4.04 15.77 -24.57
CA ASN A 228 -5.08 16.23 -25.51
C ASN A 228 -4.57 16.84 -26.82
N GLU A 229 -3.50 17.66 -26.82
CA GLU A 229 -3.01 18.28 -28.08
C GLU A 229 -2.15 17.31 -28.90
N VAL A 230 -1.54 16.32 -28.23
CA VAL A 230 -0.80 15.24 -28.85
C VAL A 230 -1.75 14.27 -29.55
N ASP A 231 -2.95 14.04 -29.00
CA ASP A 231 -4.01 13.33 -29.72
C ASP A 231 -4.36 14.00 -31.03
N MET A 232 -4.60 15.31 -30.96
CA MET A 232 -5.01 16.09 -32.14
C MET A 232 -3.91 16.06 -33.20
N ALA A 233 -2.64 16.10 -32.79
CA ALA A 233 -1.51 15.94 -33.70
C ALA A 233 -1.38 14.52 -34.29
N LEU A 234 -1.39 13.47 -33.45
CA LEU A 234 -1.26 12.09 -33.91
C LEU A 234 -2.45 11.64 -34.78
N SER A 235 -3.68 12.01 -34.42
CA SER A 235 -4.89 11.70 -35.19
C SER A 235 -4.91 12.43 -36.54
N SER A 236 -4.47 13.69 -36.59
CA SER A 236 -4.33 14.47 -37.84
C SER A 236 -3.25 13.89 -38.75
N MET A 237 -2.14 13.41 -38.17
CA MET A 237 -1.06 12.74 -38.91
C MET A 237 -1.46 11.36 -39.42
N LYS A 238 -2.11 10.52 -38.59
CA LYS A 238 -2.63 9.21 -38.98
C LYS A 238 -3.73 9.30 -40.05
N SER A 239 -4.53 10.37 -40.02
CA SER A 239 -5.58 10.63 -41.03
C SER A 239 -5.08 11.39 -42.27
N GLY A 240 -3.82 11.85 -42.29
CA GLY A 240 -3.23 12.60 -43.40
C GLY A 240 -3.78 14.02 -43.60
N ARG A 241 -4.59 14.53 -42.66
CA ARG A 241 -5.19 15.88 -42.76
C ARG A 241 -4.32 16.91 -42.03
N HIS A 242 -3.76 17.87 -42.77
CA HIS A 242 -2.98 19.01 -42.26
C HIS A 242 -1.93 18.68 -41.15
N PRO A 243 -1.06 17.67 -41.35
CA PRO A 243 -0.08 17.24 -40.33
C PRO A 243 0.88 18.36 -39.90
N LEU A 244 1.24 19.28 -40.82
CA LEU A 244 2.09 20.43 -40.52
C LEU A 244 1.38 21.48 -39.66
N GLU A 245 0.06 21.67 -39.81
CA GLU A 245 -0.70 22.64 -39.01
C GLU A 245 -0.89 22.15 -37.57
N ALA A 246 -1.15 20.85 -37.41
CA ALA A 246 -1.25 20.23 -36.09
C ALA A 246 0.10 20.24 -35.34
N LEU A 247 1.20 19.97 -36.06
CA LEU A 247 2.56 20.13 -35.53
C LEU A 247 2.85 21.58 -35.13
N ASN A 248 2.40 22.55 -35.94
CA ASN A 248 2.58 23.98 -35.65
C ASN A 248 1.83 24.41 -34.36
N ARG A 249 0.59 23.96 -34.15
CA ARG A 249 -0.18 24.25 -32.92
C ARG A 249 0.45 23.63 -31.67
N LEU A 250 0.88 22.37 -31.76
CA LEU A 250 1.61 21.70 -30.69
C LEU A 250 2.90 22.48 -30.36
N THR A 251 3.67 22.89 -31.38
CA THR A 251 4.90 23.66 -31.18
C THR A 251 4.66 25.06 -30.63
N SER A 252 3.57 25.77 -30.98
CA SER A 252 3.30 27.12 -30.48
C SER A 252 2.96 27.13 -28.99
N ASN A 253 2.18 26.14 -28.54
CA ASN A 253 1.75 26.01 -27.14
C ASN A 253 2.88 25.53 -26.24
N ILE A 254 3.72 24.62 -26.75
CA ILE A 254 4.94 24.16 -26.06
C ILE A 254 6.02 25.26 -26.05
N SER A 255 6.13 26.03 -27.15
CA SER A 255 7.13 27.09 -27.28
C SER A 255 6.90 28.23 -26.29
N SER A 256 5.66 28.61 -25.97
CA SER A 256 5.40 29.67 -24.98
C SER A 256 5.87 29.28 -23.57
N PHE A 257 5.77 28.00 -23.20
CA PHE A 257 6.17 27.50 -21.88
C PHE A 257 7.70 27.27 -21.78
N LEU A 258 8.29 26.60 -22.77
CA LEU A 258 9.74 26.32 -22.78
C LEU A 258 10.61 27.54 -23.15
N LYS A 259 10.02 28.60 -23.73
CA LYS A 259 10.72 29.88 -23.91
C LYS A 259 11.08 30.54 -22.57
N HIS A 260 10.34 30.26 -21.49
CA HIS A 260 10.68 30.79 -20.17
C HIS A 260 11.89 30.09 -19.52
N SER A 261 12.30 28.91 -20.01
CA SER A 261 13.42 28.13 -19.45
C SER A 261 14.70 28.14 -20.30
N ASN A 262 14.70 28.74 -21.49
CA ASN A 262 15.82 28.75 -22.46
C ASN A 262 16.40 27.36 -22.85
N ILE A 263 15.79 26.25 -22.40
CA ILE A 263 16.27 24.88 -22.59
C ILE A 263 16.42 24.52 -24.07
N LEU A 264 15.43 24.89 -24.88
CA LEU A 264 15.38 24.49 -26.29
C LEU A 264 16.53 25.06 -27.13
N ASN A 265 17.04 26.24 -26.74
CA ASN A 265 18.16 26.88 -27.42
C ASN A 265 19.51 26.25 -27.05
N LYS A 266 19.56 25.40 -26.02
CA LYS A 266 20.77 24.82 -25.45
C LYS A 266 20.96 23.34 -25.80
N ILE A 267 19.96 22.66 -26.35
CA ILE A 267 20.04 21.24 -26.74
C ILE A 267 20.74 21.13 -28.11
N PRO A 268 21.88 20.41 -28.23
CA PRO A 268 22.55 20.20 -29.50
C PRO A 268 21.67 19.50 -30.53
N GLU A 269 21.85 19.86 -31.80
CA GLU A 269 21.09 19.31 -32.92
C GLU A 269 21.15 17.77 -33.04
N ASP A 270 22.29 17.17 -32.71
CA ASP A 270 22.53 15.72 -32.80
C ASP A 270 22.01 14.93 -31.58
N THR A 271 21.67 15.62 -30.48
CA THR A 271 21.27 14.99 -29.21
C THR A 271 20.04 14.12 -29.36
N LEU A 272 19.03 14.58 -30.09
CA LEU A 272 17.83 13.78 -30.30
C LEU A 272 18.16 12.48 -31.03
N GLY A 273 18.94 12.56 -32.12
CA GLY A 273 19.35 11.39 -32.89
C GLY A 273 20.16 10.39 -32.05
N TRP A 274 21.03 10.90 -31.18
CA TRP A 274 21.75 10.08 -30.20
C TRP A 274 20.81 9.40 -29.20
N LYS A 275 19.94 10.16 -28.52
CA LYS A 275 18.98 9.67 -27.52
C LYS A 275 18.03 8.62 -28.11
N MET A 276 17.63 8.75 -29.37
CA MET A 276 16.81 7.74 -30.05
C MET A 276 17.55 6.42 -30.26
N LYS A 277 18.81 6.48 -30.72
CA LYS A 277 19.66 5.28 -30.83
C LYS A 277 19.87 4.64 -29.47
N LEU A 278 20.06 5.46 -28.44
CA LEU A 278 20.28 5.02 -27.07
C LEU A 278 19.06 4.27 -26.50
N ILE A 279 17.83 4.79 -26.66
CA ILE A 279 16.62 4.06 -26.24
C ILE A 279 16.47 2.75 -27.01
N GLN A 280 16.72 2.77 -28.33
CA GLN A 280 16.61 1.57 -29.16
C GLN A 280 17.57 0.47 -28.69
N GLN A 281 18.83 0.83 -28.45
CA GLN A 281 19.83 -0.08 -27.88
C GLN A 281 19.41 -0.59 -26.51
N ALA A 282 18.95 0.29 -25.62
CA ALA A 282 18.47 -0.07 -24.29
C ALA A 282 17.32 -1.08 -24.32
N ALA A 283 16.31 -0.82 -25.16
CA ALA A 283 15.16 -1.70 -25.32
C ALA A 283 15.60 -3.07 -25.85
N SER A 284 16.46 -3.10 -26.88
CA SER A 284 17.00 -4.36 -27.43
C SER A 284 17.80 -5.13 -26.38
N TYR A 285 18.74 -4.47 -25.70
CA TYR A 285 19.61 -5.07 -24.71
C TYR A 285 18.84 -5.68 -23.53
N ALA A 286 17.86 -4.93 -22.99
CA ALA A 286 17.01 -5.38 -21.90
C ALA A 286 16.14 -6.57 -22.33
N ASN A 287 15.51 -6.50 -23.52
CA ASN A 287 14.68 -7.58 -24.05
C ASN A 287 15.41 -8.90 -24.19
N CYS A 288 16.68 -8.88 -24.63
CA CYS A 288 17.49 -10.08 -24.75
C CYS A 288 17.81 -10.78 -23.42
N ARG A 289 17.54 -10.14 -22.28
CA ARG A 289 17.98 -10.60 -20.95
C ARG A 289 16.87 -10.70 -19.91
N LEU A 290 15.61 -10.47 -20.30
CA LEU A 290 14.47 -10.51 -19.37
C LEU A 290 14.38 -11.81 -18.58
N GLU A 291 14.69 -12.95 -19.20
CA GLU A 291 14.66 -14.28 -18.55
C GLU A 291 15.70 -14.44 -17.45
N SER A 292 16.77 -13.63 -17.46
CA SER A 292 17.81 -13.65 -16.42
C SER A 292 17.45 -12.80 -15.19
N VAL A 293 16.35 -12.04 -15.23
CA VAL A 293 15.92 -11.17 -14.12
C VAL A 293 15.23 -12.02 -13.04
N SER A 294 15.92 -12.22 -11.91
CA SER A 294 15.42 -12.94 -10.72
C SER A 294 14.76 -12.04 -9.66
N ALA A 295 14.91 -10.72 -9.83
CA ALA A 295 14.46 -9.65 -8.95
C ALA A 295 12.93 -9.63 -8.79
N GLU A 296 12.46 -9.09 -7.66
CA GLU A 296 11.04 -8.70 -7.52
C GLU A 296 10.78 -7.44 -8.34
N VAL A 297 9.68 -7.41 -9.09
CA VAL A 297 9.35 -6.31 -10.00
C VAL A 297 7.97 -5.76 -9.68
N LEU A 298 7.91 -4.47 -9.39
CA LEU A 298 6.70 -3.66 -9.35
C LEU A 298 6.64 -2.82 -10.62
N LEU A 299 5.62 -3.04 -11.44
CA LEU A 299 5.40 -2.32 -12.68
C LEU A 299 4.25 -1.33 -12.49
N LEU A 300 4.54 -0.04 -12.63
CA LEU A 300 3.56 1.05 -12.65
C LEU A 300 3.30 1.43 -14.12
N VAL A 301 2.05 1.31 -14.54
CA VAL A 301 1.66 1.31 -15.95
C VAL A 301 0.60 2.35 -16.20
N SER A 302 0.91 3.31 -17.06
CA SER A 302 -0.04 4.28 -17.59
C SER A 302 -0.85 3.64 -18.73
N CYS A 303 -2.17 3.60 -18.58
CA CYS A 303 -3.07 3.05 -19.59
C CYS A 303 -3.36 4.06 -20.71
N ALA A 304 -3.27 5.36 -20.43
CA ALA A 304 -3.39 6.43 -21.41
C ALA A 304 -2.00 6.90 -21.90
N ASP A 305 -0.96 6.05 -21.79
CA ASP A 305 0.35 6.32 -22.37
C ASP A 305 0.27 6.35 -23.91
N ARG A 306 0.58 7.52 -24.47
CA ARG A 306 0.54 7.79 -25.92
C ARG A 306 1.91 7.65 -26.58
N LEU A 307 2.98 7.56 -25.78
CA LEU A 307 4.35 7.43 -26.29
C LEU A 307 4.72 5.96 -26.46
N LEU A 308 4.41 5.14 -25.47
CA LEU A 308 4.66 3.72 -25.46
C LEU A 308 3.35 2.94 -25.31
N PRO A 309 3.24 1.74 -25.90
CA PRO A 309 2.09 0.87 -25.69
C PRO A 309 2.15 0.17 -24.31
N SER A 310 2.31 0.96 -23.23
CA SER A 310 2.65 0.55 -21.86
C SER A 310 1.67 -0.47 -21.29
N LYS A 311 0.37 -0.34 -21.58
CA LYS A 311 -0.65 -1.34 -21.18
C LYS A 311 -0.38 -2.73 -21.74
N SER A 312 -0.18 -2.84 -23.05
CA SER A 312 0.10 -4.15 -23.68
C SER A 312 1.50 -4.68 -23.35
N GLU A 313 2.43 -3.76 -23.10
CA GLU A 313 3.78 -4.12 -22.68
C GLU A 313 3.79 -4.73 -21.27
N ALA A 314 2.95 -4.24 -20.37
CA ALA A 314 2.80 -4.81 -19.04
C ALA A 314 2.40 -6.28 -19.06
N ASP A 315 1.45 -6.66 -19.93
CA ASP A 315 1.03 -8.06 -20.10
C ASP A 315 2.14 -8.95 -20.68
N ARG A 316 3.05 -8.37 -21.49
CA ARG A 316 4.23 -9.09 -21.99
C ARG A 316 5.26 -9.26 -20.89
N LEU A 317 5.63 -8.18 -20.20
CA LEU A 317 6.62 -8.19 -19.13
C LEU A 317 6.20 -9.09 -17.98
N GLN A 318 4.93 -9.08 -17.58
CA GLN A 318 4.44 -9.96 -16.52
C GLN A 318 4.54 -11.45 -16.90
N ARG A 319 4.39 -11.80 -18.19
CA ARG A 319 4.59 -13.19 -18.64
C ARG A 319 6.06 -13.61 -18.62
N MET A 320 6.98 -12.67 -18.82
CA MET A 320 8.42 -12.95 -18.92
C MET A 320 9.15 -12.83 -17.57
N LEU A 321 8.62 -12.03 -16.64
CA LEU A 321 9.23 -11.75 -15.34
C LEU A 321 8.47 -12.53 -14.25
N PRO A 322 9.09 -13.52 -13.60
CA PRO A 322 8.38 -14.48 -12.74
C PRO A 322 7.81 -13.86 -11.46
N LYS A 323 8.37 -12.75 -10.99
CA LYS A 323 7.97 -12.05 -9.75
C LYS A 323 7.47 -10.63 -10.04
N CYS A 324 6.56 -10.49 -10.99
CA CYS A 324 6.05 -9.20 -11.45
C CYS A 324 4.64 -8.90 -10.93
N LYS A 325 4.52 -7.82 -10.14
CA LYS A 325 3.25 -7.19 -9.75
C LYS A 325 3.01 -5.96 -10.61
N VAL A 326 1.77 -5.74 -11.06
CA VAL A 326 1.42 -4.65 -11.98
C VAL A 326 0.33 -3.76 -11.38
N PHE A 327 0.53 -2.45 -11.44
CA PHE A 327 -0.44 -1.42 -11.11
C PHE A 327 -0.78 -0.62 -12.37
N PHE A 328 -2.05 -0.62 -12.76
CA PHE A 328 -2.56 0.07 -13.94
C PHE A 328 -3.23 1.40 -13.55
N PHE A 329 -2.81 2.48 -14.20
CA PHE A 329 -3.29 3.84 -14.01
C PHE A 329 -4.10 4.26 -15.24
N GLU A 330 -5.44 4.22 -15.12
CA GLU A 330 -6.33 4.32 -16.29
C GLU A 330 -6.22 5.64 -17.05
N ASN A 331 -6.23 6.77 -16.32
CA ASN A 331 -6.33 8.10 -16.88
C ASN A 331 -5.00 8.89 -16.85
N HIS A 332 -3.88 8.17 -16.79
CA HIS A 332 -2.55 8.76 -16.66
C HIS A 332 -1.71 8.58 -17.93
N GLY A 333 -0.87 9.57 -18.22
CA GLY A 333 0.01 9.64 -19.37
C GLY A 333 1.40 9.07 -19.10
N HIS A 334 2.36 9.27 -20.03
CA HIS A 334 3.68 8.64 -19.94
C HIS A 334 4.48 9.08 -18.70
N SER A 335 4.35 10.36 -18.31
CA SER A 335 5.08 10.98 -17.21
C SER A 335 4.42 10.73 -15.85
N LEU A 336 4.10 9.47 -15.54
CA LEU A 336 3.29 9.07 -14.38
C LEU A 336 3.78 9.65 -13.02
N LEU A 337 5.09 9.78 -12.83
CA LEU A 337 5.69 10.32 -11.59
C LEU A 337 5.60 11.85 -11.47
N LEU A 338 5.18 12.51 -12.56
CA LEU A 338 4.93 13.95 -12.60
C LEU A 338 3.41 14.26 -12.50
N GLU A 339 2.58 13.26 -12.23
CA GLU A 339 1.14 13.40 -12.08
C GLU A 339 0.67 13.28 -10.63
N TYR A 340 -0.37 14.04 -10.28
CA TYR A 340 -1.04 13.91 -8.99
C TYR A 340 -1.82 12.59 -8.90
N GLY A 341 -1.89 12.02 -7.70
CA GLY A 341 -2.65 10.79 -7.44
C GLY A 341 -1.84 9.49 -7.57
N VAL A 342 -0.52 9.59 -7.76
CA VAL A 342 0.38 8.43 -7.90
C VAL A 342 1.32 8.34 -6.71
N HIS A 343 0.89 7.79 -5.58
CA HIS A 343 1.70 7.75 -4.36
C HIS A 343 2.65 6.53 -4.33
N VAL A 344 3.81 6.63 -4.99
CA VAL A 344 4.78 5.51 -5.13
C VAL A 344 5.19 4.92 -3.78
N SER A 345 5.47 5.74 -2.76
CA SER A 345 5.81 5.26 -1.42
C SER A 345 4.69 4.40 -0.82
N SER A 346 3.43 4.83 -0.94
CA SER A 346 2.25 4.11 -0.46
C SER A 346 2.08 2.78 -1.20
N ILE A 347 2.31 2.77 -2.51
CA ILE A 347 2.25 1.54 -3.34
C ILE A 347 3.32 0.54 -2.92
N ILE A 348 4.57 0.98 -2.70
CA ILE A 348 5.65 0.10 -2.24
C ILE A 348 5.33 -0.49 -0.85
N LYS A 349 4.76 0.33 0.05
CA LYS A 349 4.33 -0.11 1.39
C LYS A 349 3.20 -1.14 1.31
N CYS A 350 2.12 -0.85 0.58
CA CYS A 350 0.94 -1.73 0.54
C CYS A 350 1.22 -3.04 -0.21
N THR A 351 2.13 -3.04 -1.18
CA THR A 351 2.55 -4.25 -1.92
C THR A 351 3.49 -5.16 -1.14
N SER A 352 3.84 -4.81 0.10
CA SER A 352 4.77 -5.57 0.95
C SER A 352 6.16 -5.73 0.33
N LEU A 353 6.60 -4.75 -0.47
CA LEU A 353 7.91 -4.76 -1.11
C LEU A 353 8.97 -4.00 -0.31
N TYR A 354 8.57 -3.06 0.55
CA TYR A 354 9.49 -2.37 1.44
C TYR A 354 10.07 -3.33 2.49
N ARG A 355 11.38 -3.56 2.49
CA ARG A 355 12.06 -4.48 3.42
C ARG A 355 13.51 -4.07 3.68
N HIS A 356 14.01 -4.35 4.88
CA HIS A 356 15.40 -4.10 5.27
C HIS A 356 16.30 -5.33 5.10
N SER A 357 15.71 -6.48 4.77
CA SER A 357 16.43 -7.75 4.61
C SER A 357 15.94 -8.53 3.39
N ARG A 358 16.63 -9.64 3.08
CA ARG A 358 16.27 -10.59 2.01
C ARG A 358 14.83 -11.11 2.02
N ARG A 359 14.13 -11.00 3.13
CA ARG A 359 12.73 -11.42 3.24
C ARG A 359 11.91 -10.33 3.91
N TYR A 360 10.79 -9.99 3.31
CA TYR A 360 9.82 -9.08 3.91
C TYR A 360 9.30 -9.63 5.24
N HIS A 361 9.33 -8.80 6.27
CA HIS A 361 8.82 -9.09 7.59
C HIS A 361 7.75 -8.08 8.01
N ARG A 362 6.48 -8.49 7.90
CA ARG A 362 5.29 -7.65 8.10
C ARG A 362 5.21 -6.81 9.40
N VAL A 363 5.86 -7.25 10.49
CA VAL A 363 5.94 -6.45 11.73
C VAL A 363 7.10 -5.46 11.69
N PHE A 364 8.32 -5.95 11.47
CA PHE A 364 9.55 -5.17 11.59
C PHE A 364 9.86 -4.27 10.39
N ASP A 365 9.41 -4.63 9.17
CA ASP A 365 9.53 -3.81 7.95
C ASP A 365 8.31 -2.87 7.76
N TYR A 366 7.42 -2.78 8.74
CA TYR A 366 6.26 -1.91 8.66
C TYR A 366 6.68 -0.43 8.71
N ILE A 367 6.06 0.40 7.88
CA ILE A 367 6.22 1.87 7.93
C ILE A 367 4.85 2.48 8.27
N PRO A 368 4.77 3.32 9.33
CA PRO A 368 3.50 3.92 9.73
C PRO A 368 2.91 4.82 8.65
N PRO A 369 1.59 5.11 8.71
CA PRO A 369 0.96 5.96 7.71
C PRO A 369 1.45 7.42 7.80
N SER A 370 1.62 8.05 6.64
CA SER A 370 1.92 9.49 6.54
C SER A 370 0.66 10.34 6.73
N ALA A 371 0.84 11.66 6.92
CA ALA A 371 -0.29 12.58 6.96
C ALA A 371 -1.07 12.60 5.63
N THR A 372 -0.38 12.39 4.50
CA THR A 372 -1.00 12.37 3.18
C THR A 372 -1.86 11.11 3.00
N GLU A 373 -1.35 9.94 3.40
CA GLU A 373 -2.10 8.68 3.34
C GLU A 373 -3.37 8.72 4.22
N LEU A 374 -3.31 9.37 5.39
CA LEU A 374 -4.50 9.62 6.21
C LEU A 374 -5.52 10.47 5.44
N LYS A 375 -5.09 11.56 4.79
CA LYS A 375 -5.99 12.42 4.00
C LYS A 375 -6.61 11.70 2.81
N GLU A 376 -5.88 10.81 2.16
CA GLU A 376 -6.39 10.02 1.04
C GLU A 376 -7.49 9.05 1.49
N VAL A 377 -7.25 8.32 2.58
CA VAL A 377 -8.26 7.45 3.18
C VAL A 377 -9.47 8.26 3.66
N GLU A 378 -9.24 9.43 4.23
CA GLU A 378 -10.33 10.33 4.62
C GLU A 378 -11.11 10.85 3.42
N LYS A 379 -10.47 11.12 2.28
CA LYS A 379 -11.15 11.53 1.05
C LYS A 379 -11.98 10.38 0.46
N ALA A 380 -11.40 9.18 0.36
CA ALA A 380 -12.07 7.99 -0.12
C ALA A 380 -13.24 7.56 0.80
N GLY A 381 -13.04 7.68 2.11
CA GLY A 381 -14.04 7.38 3.13
C GLY A 381 -14.85 8.59 3.60
N SER A 382 -14.74 9.75 2.93
CA SER A 382 -15.31 11.03 3.42
C SER A 382 -16.81 10.95 3.57
N ASP A 383 -17.48 10.31 2.61
CA ASP A 383 -18.91 10.04 2.65
C ASP A 383 -19.27 9.14 3.83
N LEU A 384 -18.53 8.06 4.08
CA LEU A 384 -18.78 7.19 5.24
C LEU A 384 -18.51 7.89 6.56
N ARG A 385 -17.41 8.65 6.69
CA ARG A 385 -17.06 9.39 7.91
C ARG A 385 -18.05 10.53 8.19
N ALA A 386 -18.45 11.28 7.16
CA ALA A 386 -19.47 12.33 7.30
C ALA A 386 -20.82 11.73 7.68
N ARG A 387 -21.19 10.58 7.08
CA ARG A 387 -22.41 9.86 7.42
C ARG A 387 -22.38 9.29 8.83
N THR A 388 -21.30 8.64 9.26
CA THR A 388 -21.23 7.89 10.53
C THR A 388 -20.74 8.71 11.71
N CYS A 389 -20.04 9.83 11.49
CA CYS A 389 -19.53 10.76 12.51
C CYS A 389 -19.10 10.06 13.82
N PRO A 390 -18.02 9.28 13.83
CA PRO A 390 -17.70 8.39 14.94
C PRO A 390 -17.55 9.15 16.27
N ALA A 391 -18.32 8.75 17.28
CA ALA A 391 -18.20 9.26 18.65
C ALA A 391 -17.33 8.31 19.49
N MET A 392 -16.24 8.84 20.05
CA MET A 392 -15.29 8.08 20.87
C MET A 392 -15.47 8.44 22.34
N PHE A 393 -15.52 7.43 23.20
CA PHE A 393 -15.54 7.56 24.66
C PHE A 393 -14.54 6.61 25.30
N SER A 394 -13.95 6.98 26.42
CA SER A 394 -13.03 6.11 27.17
C SER A 394 -13.26 6.22 28.67
N THR A 395 -12.90 5.17 29.40
CA THR A 395 -13.08 5.09 30.85
C THR A 395 -11.74 5.35 31.55
N MET A 396 -11.70 6.35 32.41
CA MET A 396 -10.52 6.74 33.19
C MET A 396 -10.21 5.73 34.31
N GLY A 397 -9.05 5.85 34.94
CA GLY A 397 -8.62 4.93 36.01
C GLY A 397 -9.53 4.92 37.25
N ASP A 398 -10.21 6.04 37.52
CA ASP A 398 -11.21 6.22 38.57
C ASP A 398 -12.61 5.71 38.19
N GLY A 399 -12.80 5.27 36.94
CA GLY A 399 -14.07 4.75 36.42
C GLY A 399 -14.94 5.80 35.73
N VAL A 400 -14.52 7.08 35.69
CA VAL A 400 -15.28 8.13 35.00
C VAL A 400 -15.20 7.93 33.49
N VAL A 401 -16.34 7.99 32.81
CA VAL A 401 -16.41 7.93 31.35
C VAL A 401 -16.24 9.34 30.79
N VAL A 402 -15.32 9.51 29.86
CA VAL A 402 -15.01 10.80 29.22
C VAL A 402 -15.07 10.68 27.71
N ARG A 403 -15.31 11.80 27.03
CA ARG A 403 -15.18 11.86 25.56
C ARG A 403 -13.72 11.72 25.14
N GLY A 404 -13.52 11.12 23.97
CA GLY A 404 -12.20 10.85 23.40
C GLY A 404 -11.54 9.61 23.99
N LEU A 405 -10.21 9.57 23.86
CA LEU A 405 -9.39 8.39 24.16
C LEU A 405 -8.51 8.55 25.42
N ALA A 406 -8.76 9.55 26.26
CA ALA A 406 -7.91 9.86 27.42
C ALA A 406 -7.75 8.68 28.39
N GLY A 407 -8.74 7.80 28.51
CA GLY A 407 -8.67 6.59 29.35
C GLY A 407 -7.83 5.45 28.75
N VAL A 408 -7.43 5.52 27.48
CA VAL A 408 -6.56 4.53 26.83
C VAL A 408 -5.09 4.84 27.14
N PRO A 409 -4.23 3.84 27.45
CA PRO A 409 -2.81 4.08 27.74
C PRO A 409 -2.06 4.82 26.61
N GLU A 410 -1.05 5.62 26.98
CA GLU A 410 -0.19 6.35 26.02
C GLU A 410 0.93 5.48 25.42
N GLU A 411 1.32 4.42 26.15
CA GLU A 411 2.41 3.52 25.79
C GLU A 411 1.94 2.06 25.83
N GLY A 412 2.53 1.25 24.94
CA GLY A 412 2.26 -0.18 24.83
C GLY A 412 3.23 -1.06 25.63
N PRO A 413 3.07 -2.40 25.54
CA PRO A 413 2.11 -3.08 24.68
C PRO A 413 0.66 -2.97 25.18
N VAL A 414 -0.27 -2.67 24.27
CA VAL A 414 -1.72 -2.64 24.55
C VAL A 414 -2.41 -3.66 23.65
N LEU A 415 -3.31 -4.45 24.23
CA LEU A 415 -4.20 -5.35 23.50
C LEU A 415 -5.63 -4.81 23.58
N LEU A 416 -6.12 -4.23 22.49
CA LEU A 416 -7.50 -3.79 22.36
C LEU A 416 -8.37 -4.97 21.96
N VAL A 417 -9.41 -5.23 22.75
CA VAL A 417 -10.29 -6.41 22.58
C VAL A 417 -11.74 -5.96 22.49
N GLY A 418 -12.43 -6.25 21.39
CA GLY A 418 -13.81 -5.80 21.20
C GLY A 418 -14.63 -6.67 20.26
N ASN A 419 -15.80 -6.16 19.86
CA ASN A 419 -16.74 -6.80 18.95
C ASN A 419 -16.60 -6.27 17.52
N HIS A 420 -16.77 -7.13 16.52
CA HIS A 420 -16.89 -6.69 15.13
C HIS A 420 -18.30 -6.16 14.85
N MET A 421 -18.39 -5.15 13.99
CA MET A 421 -19.61 -4.91 13.20
C MET A 421 -19.56 -5.73 11.91
N LEU A 422 -20.70 -5.84 11.24
CA LEU A 422 -20.89 -6.51 9.96
C LEU A 422 -19.88 -5.98 8.94
N LEU A 423 -19.18 -6.88 8.28
CA LEU A 423 -18.10 -6.64 7.33
C LEU A 423 -16.88 -5.87 7.88
N GLY A 424 -16.81 -5.61 9.19
CA GLY A 424 -15.73 -4.80 9.76
C GLY A 424 -15.81 -3.32 9.38
N ILE A 425 -17.02 -2.78 9.11
CA ILE A 425 -17.23 -1.38 8.69
C ILE A 425 -16.72 -0.35 9.70
N GLU A 426 -16.52 -0.75 10.95
CA GLU A 426 -15.96 0.09 12.01
C GLU A 426 -14.47 0.40 11.81
N LEU A 427 -13.73 -0.48 11.12
CA LEU A 427 -12.26 -0.52 11.16
C LEU A 427 -11.60 0.76 10.65
N ILE A 428 -12.10 1.32 9.54
CA ILE A 428 -11.50 2.53 8.94
C ILE A 428 -11.66 3.72 9.88
N SER A 429 -12.88 3.94 10.41
CA SER A 429 -13.12 5.03 11.37
C SER A 429 -12.38 4.82 12.69
N LEU A 430 -12.31 3.59 13.18
CA LEU A 430 -11.57 3.26 14.40
C LEU A 430 -10.08 3.56 14.23
N ALA A 431 -9.45 3.02 13.18
CA ALA A 431 -8.02 3.19 12.94
C ALA A 431 -7.63 4.65 12.68
N THR A 432 -8.42 5.37 11.87
CA THR A 432 -8.14 6.79 11.55
C THR A 432 -8.33 7.71 12.75
N GLU A 433 -9.38 7.53 13.55
CA GLU A 433 -9.63 8.34 14.74
C GLU A 433 -8.62 8.04 15.86
N PHE A 434 -8.26 6.77 16.04
CA PHE A 434 -7.23 6.38 17.00
C PHE A 434 -5.88 6.97 16.61
N LEU A 435 -5.50 6.90 15.33
CA LEU A 435 -4.28 7.54 14.83
C LEU A 435 -4.31 9.06 15.05
N ARG A 436 -5.44 9.73 14.77
CA ARG A 436 -5.57 11.19 14.90
C ARG A 436 -5.49 11.66 16.36
N ARG A 437 -6.18 10.97 17.28
CA ARG A 437 -6.29 11.40 18.68
C ARG A 437 -5.16 10.87 19.58
N LYS A 438 -4.57 9.71 19.27
CA LYS A 438 -3.51 9.10 20.08
C LYS A 438 -2.13 9.13 19.42
N GLY A 439 -2.01 9.42 18.12
CA GLY A 439 -0.73 9.34 17.43
C GLY A 439 -0.15 7.91 17.43
N ARG A 440 -1.01 6.90 17.51
CA ARG A 440 -0.63 5.47 17.55
C ARG A 440 -1.37 4.70 16.48
N VAL A 441 -0.68 3.76 15.83
CA VAL A 441 -1.27 2.88 14.82
C VAL A 441 -1.88 1.66 15.50
N LEU A 442 -3.13 1.34 15.16
CA LEU A 442 -3.77 0.09 15.58
C LEU A 442 -3.38 -1.06 14.64
N ARG A 443 -2.60 -2.02 15.16
CA ARG A 443 -2.13 -3.19 14.42
C ARG A 443 -3.19 -4.29 14.47
N GLY A 444 -4.09 -4.28 13.48
CA GLY A 444 -5.22 -5.22 13.39
C GLY A 444 -4.81 -6.65 13.01
N ILE A 445 -5.41 -7.62 13.68
CA ILE A 445 -5.27 -9.04 13.33
C ILE A 445 -6.47 -9.47 12.48
N ALA A 446 -6.22 -9.89 11.26
CA ALA A 446 -7.25 -10.18 10.27
C ALA A 446 -7.12 -11.60 9.70
N HIS A 447 -8.21 -12.13 9.14
CA HIS A 447 -8.20 -13.44 8.51
C HIS A 447 -7.21 -13.47 7.31
N PRO A 448 -6.42 -14.55 7.10
CA PRO A 448 -5.42 -14.60 6.02
C PRO A 448 -5.96 -14.30 4.61
N LEU A 449 -7.23 -14.61 4.35
CA LEU A 449 -7.92 -14.30 3.09
C LEU A 449 -8.00 -12.80 2.77
N LEU A 450 -7.86 -11.93 3.78
CA LEU A 450 -7.81 -10.47 3.61
C LEU A 450 -6.41 -9.98 3.19
N PHE A 451 -5.47 -10.88 2.92
CA PHE A 451 -4.12 -10.58 2.42
C PHE A 451 -3.84 -11.31 1.10
N PRO A 452 -4.65 -11.08 0.04
CA PRO A 452 -4.46 -11.75 -1.23
C PRO A 452 -3.12 -11.35 -1.86
N ASN A 453 -2.45 -12.29 -2.52
CA ASN A 453 -1.27 -11.98 -3.32
C ASN A 453 -1.70 -11.38 -4.67
N LYS A 454 -1.91 -10.06 -4.70
CA LYS A 454 -2.32 -9.33 -5.91
C LYS A 454 -1.16 -9.25 -6.90
N THR A 455 -1.37 -9.81 -8.09
CA THR A 455 -0.42 -9.70 -9.21
C THR A 455 -0.78 -8.58 -10.19
N LYS A 456 -2.06 -8.19 -10.26
CA LYS A 456 -2.56 -7.05 -11.03
C LYS A 456 -3.53 -6.23 -10.16
N THR A 457 -3.37 -4.92 -10.19
CA THR A 457 -4.21 -3.95 -9.49
C THR A 457 -4.53 -2.80 -10.44
N TRP A 458 -5.76 -2.29 -10.40
CA TRP A 458 -6.15 -1.07 -11.10
C TRP A 458 -6.21 0.07 -10.09
N SER A 459 -5.57 1.20 -10.38
CA SER A 459 -5.50 2.33 -9.46
C SER A 459 -6.68 3.27 -9.67
N GLU A 460 -7.80 2.96 -9.03
CA GLU A 460 -8.85 3.92 -8.69
C GLU A 460 -8.78 4.30 -7.20
N GLY A 461 -7.58 4.16 -6.60
CA GLY A 461 -7.31 4.30 -5.17
C GLY A 461 -6.86 2.99 -4.52
N HIS A 462 -6.47 3.07 -3.26
CA HIS A 462 -6.21 1.89 -2.43
C HIS A 462 -7.54 1.21 -2.08
N ASP A 463 -7.69 -0.07 -2.44
CA ASP A 463 -8.85 -0.84 -1.97
C ASP A 463 -8.71 -1.22 -0.48
N PHE A 464 -9.75 -1.88 0.05
CA PHE A 464 -9.76 -2.31 1.46
C PHE A 464 -8.57 -3.22 1.85
N PHE A 465 -8.09 -4.08 0.95
CA PHE A 465 -6.95 -4.95 1.23
C PHE A 465 -5.64 -4.17 1.26
N ASP A 466 -5.51 -3.16 0.40
CA ASP A 466 -4.37 -2.23 0.42
C ASP A 466 -4.38 -1.41 1.71
N PHE A 467 -5.55 -0.97 2.17
CA PHE A 467 -5.73 -0.34 3.47
C PHE A 467 -5.22 -1.24 4.60
N LEU A 468 -5.62 -2.51 4.67
CA LEU A 468 -5.12 -3.41 5.71
C LEU A 468 -3.59 -3.56 5.70
N ASN A 469 -2.96 -3.62 4.52
CA ASN A 469 -1.50 -3.68 4.43
C ASN A 469 -0.85 -2.35 4.88
N LEU A 470 -1.36 -1.22 4.39
CA LEU A 470 -0.81 0.11 4.64
C LEU A 470 -0.95 0.54 6.12
N TRP A 471 -2.03 0.10 6.77
CA TRP A 471 -2.35 0.44 8.16
C TRP A 471 -1.85 -0.60 9.17
N GLY A 472 -0.96 -1.50 8.75
CA GLY A 472 -0.20 -2.36 9.65
C GLY A 472 -0.93 -3.63 10.08
N GLY A 473 -1.97 -4.04 9.33
CA GLY A 473 -2.69 -5.28 9.53
C GLY A 473 -1.81 -6.52 9.32
N VAL A 474 -2.05 -7.54 10.14
CA VAL A 474 -1.34 -8.83 10.12
C VAL A 474 -2.31 -10.00 9.99
N PRO A 475 -1.94 -11.07 9.25
CA PRO A 475 -2.77 -12.27 9.20
C PRO A 475 -2.77 -12.97 10.57
N MET A 476 -3.91 -13.56 10.92
CA MET A 476 -4.13 -14.23 12.19
C MET A 476 -3.20 -15.44 12.38
N THR A 477 -2.07 -15.22 13.04
CA THR A 477 -1.17 -16.28 13.52
C THR A 477 -0.59 -15.89 14.87
N TYR A 478 -0.39 -16.86 15.77
CA TYR A 478 0.23 -16.61 17.08
C TYR A 478 1.59 -15.91 16.98
N LYS A 479 2.35 -16.19 15.92
CA LYS A 479 3.64 -15.56 15.65
C LYS A 479 3.53 -14.03 15.56
N TYR A 480 2.56 -13.51 14.80
CA TYR A 480 2.46 -12.05 14.61
C TYR A 480 1.94 -11.35 15.86
N ILE A 481 0.99 -11.95 16.58
CA ILE A 481 0.51 -11.40 17.86
C ILE A 481 1.67 -11.30 18.85
N TYR A 482 2.46 -12.37 18.97
CA TYR A 482 3.66 -12.41 19.80
C TYR A 482 4.64 -11.28 19.40
N GLN A 483 4.95 -11.15 18.12
CA GLN A 483 5.92 -10.17 17.63
C GLN A 483 5.45 -8.72 17.83
N LEU A 484 4.16 -8.44 17.64
CA LEU A 484 3.59 -7.12 17.87
C LEU A 484 3.63 -6.73 19.36
N LEU A 485 3.20 -7.63 20.25
CA LEU A 485 3.26 -7.39 21.70
C LEU A 485 4.70 -7.27 22.20
N ALA A 486 5.62 -8.09 21.67
CA ALA A 486 7.05 -7.99 21.97
C ALA A 486 7.67 -6.65 21.51
N ALA A 487 7.14 -6.07 20.42
CA ALA A 487 7.54 -4.77 19.91
C ALA A 487 6.88 -3.58 20.64
N GLY A 488 6.03 -3.83 21.66
CA GLY A 488 5.35 -2.78 22.41
C GLY A 488 4.21 -2.10 21.66
N GLU A 489 3.66 -2.76 20.63
CA GLU A 489 2.64 -2.17 19.74
C GLU A 489 1.23 -2.15 20.36
N PHE A 490 0.35 -1.35 19.75
CA PHE A 490 -1.10 -1.37 20.02
C PHE A 490 -1.75 -2.39 19.08
N VAL A 491 -2.19 -3.52 19.63
CA VAL A 491 -2.75 -4.65 18.88
C VAL A 491 -4.26 -4.64 18.96
N LEU A 492 -4.94 -4.70 17.81
CA LEU A 492 -6.40 -4.79 17.74
C LEU A 492 -6.83 -6.23 17.46
N LEU A 493 -7.61 -6.80 18.38
CA LEU A 493 -8.08 -8.17 18.35
C LEU A 493 -9.60 -8.23 18.52
N TYR A 494 -10.24 -9.00 17.63
CA TYR A 494 -11.65 -9.38 17.75
C TYR A 494 -11.73 -10.88 17.99
N PRO A 495 -11.98 -11.34 19.22
CA PRO A 495 -11.93 -12.77 19.53
C PRO A 495 -12.96 -13.59 18.74
N GLY A 496 -14.13 -13.04 18.40
CA GLY A 496 -15.11 -13.73 17.55
C GLY A 496 -14.75 -13.75 16.07
N GLY A 497 -13.76 -12.96 15.64
CA GLY A 497 -13.20 -12.98 14.29
C GLY A 497 -14.25 -12.88 13.17
N HIS A 498 -14.07 -13.69 12.13
CA HIS A 498 -14.96 -13.66 10.95
C HIS A 498 -16.41 -14.06 11.27
N ARG A 499 -16.68 -14.82 12.35
CA ARG A 499 -18.05 -15.21 12.73
C ARG A 499 -18.87 -14.03 13.23
N GLU A 500 -18.22 -13.06 13.90
CA GLU A 500 -18.83 -11.79 14.28
C GLU A 500 -18.91 -10.83 13.08
N ALA A 501 -17.86 -10.76 12.26
CA ALA A 501 -17.86 -9.88 11.08
C ALA A 501 -18.88 -10.30 10.00
N LEU A 502 -19.33 -11.56 10.00
CA LEU A 502 -20.31 -12.12 9.07
C LEU A 502 -21.53 -12.67 9.80
N HIS A 503 -21.96 -12.00 10.87
CA HIS A 503 -23.11 -12.42 11.65
C HIS A 503 -24.43 -12.38 10.84
N CYS A 504 -25.40 -13.19 11.25
CA CYS A 504 -26.70 -13.29 10.60
C CYS A 504 -27.69 -12.24 11.13
N LYS A 505 -28.84 -12.10 10.45
CA LYS A 505 -29.92 -11.21 10.87
C LYS A 505 -30.37 -11.54 12.31
N GLY A 506 -30.48 -10.54 13.17
CA GLY A 506 -30.84 -10.72 14.59
C GLY A 506 -29.67 -11.12 15.48
N GLU A 507 -28.45 -11.22 14.93
CA GLU A 507 -27.22 -11.47 15.68
C GLU A 507 -26.37 -10.22 15.90
N GLU A 508 -26.88 -9.04 15.53
CA GLU A 508 -26.22 -7.76 15.71
C GLU A 508 -25.81 -7.59 17.18
N HIS A 509 -24.61 -7.07 17.41
CA HIS A 509 -24.05 -6.82 18.75
C HIS A 509 -23.82 -8.09 19.63
N ARG A 510 -23.99 -9.30 19.10
CA ARG A 510 -23.73 -10.55 19.86
C ARG A 510 -22.26 -10.98 19.77
N LEU A 511 -21.71 -11.44 20.89
CA LEU A 511 -20.33 -11.92 20.96
C LEU A 511 -20.24 -13.43 20.70
N PHE A 512 -19.53 -13.83 19.65
CA PHE A 512 -19.27 -15.21 19.25
C PHE A 512 -17.82 -15.64 19.58
N TRP A 513 -17.34 -15.28 20.77
CA TRP A 513 -15.96 -15.60 21.15
C TRP A 513 -15.77 -17.11 21.41
N PRO A 514 -14.62 -17.68 20.99
CA PRO A 514 -14.33 -19.10 21.18
C PRO A 514 -14.02 -19.44 22.63
N ASP A 515 -14.03 -20.73 22.99
CA ASP A 515 -13.70 -21.18 24.36
C ASP A 515 -12.21 -21.04 24.72
N GLN A 516 -11.36 -20.67 23.75
CA GLN A 516 -9.91 -20.55 23.96
C GLN A 516 -9.55 -19.24 24.65
N THR A 517 -8.78 -19.33 25.73
CA THR A 517 -8.34 -18.19 26.55
C THR A 517 -6.94 -17.69 26.18
N GLU A 518 -6.44 -18.06 25.00
CA GLU A 518 -5.02 -17.85 24.64
C GLU A 518 -4.62 -16.37 24.56
N PHE A 519 -5.53 -15.47 24.18
CA PHE A 519 -5.17 -14.06 24.09
C PHE A 519 -4.89 -13.41 25.46
N VAL A 520 -5.58 -13.83 26.53
CA VAL A 520 -5.30 -13.30 27.88
C VAL A 520 -3.98 -13.87 28.42
N ARG A 521 -3.63 -15.09 28.03
CA ARG A 521 -2.33 -15.70 28.33
C ARG A 521 -1.19 -14.95 27.64
N MET A 522 -1.37 -14.64 26.34
CA MET A 522 -0.41 -13.83 25.59
C MET A 522 -0.28 -12.43 26.19
N ALA A 523 -1.38 -11.78 26.56
CA ALA A 523 -1.32 -10.47 27.20
C ALA A 523 -0.50 -10.52 28.50
N ALA A 524 -0.78 -11.48 29.39
CA ALA A 524 -0.02 -11.67 30.63
C ALA A 524 1.47 -11.98 30.40
N GLN A 525 1.79 -12.80 29.39
CA GLN A 525 3.17 -13.13 29.04
C GLN A 525 4.01 -11.89 28.68
N PHE A 526 3.40 -10.90 28.03
CA PHE A 526 4.06 -9.66 27.62
C PHE A 526 3.83 -8.48 28.57
N ASN A 527 3.15 -8.70 29.69
CA ASN A 527 2.65 -7.64 30.57
C ASN A 527 1.83 -6.58 29.80
N ALA A 528 1.14 -6.99 28.74
CA ALA A 528 0.34 -6.10 27.91
C ALA A 528 -0.91 -5.65 28.67
N THR A 529 -1.27 -4.38 28.53
CA THR A 529 -2.51 -3.87 29.11
C THR A 529 -3.67 -4.22 28.19
N ILE A 530 -4.68 -4.93 28.71
CA ILE A 530 -5.88 -5.23 27.95
C ILE A 530 -6.82 -4.02 28.07
N VAL A 531 -7.28 -3.50 26.94
CA VAL A 531 -8.32 -2.46 26.90
C VAL A 531 -9.53 -3.05 26.20
N PRO A 532 -10.57 -3.49 26.95
CA PRO A 532 -11.79 -3.93 26.32
C PRO A 532 -12.46 -2.73 25.65
N PHE A 533 -13.11 -2.91 24.51
CA PHE A 533 -13.94 -1.86 23.90
C PHE A 533 -15.20 -2.44 23.28
N GLY A 534 -16.25 -1.62 23.20
CA GLY A 534 -17.50 -1.93 22.51
C GLY A 534 -17.75 -0.93 21.37
N VAL A 535 -18.38 -1.41 20.30
CA VAL A 535 -18.73 -0.60 19.13
C VAL A 535 -20.14 -0.93 18.63
N VAL A 536 -20.97 0.09 18.38
CA VAL A 536 -22.39 -0.05 17.95
C VAL A 536 -22.78 1.04 16.93
N GLY A 537 -23.87 0.80 16.18
CA GLY A 537 -24.38 1.71 15.15
C GLY A 537 -24.48 1.11 13.73
N GLU A 538 -24.09 -0.16 13.53
CA GLU A 538 -24.25 -0.85 12.25
C GLU A 538 -25.70 -0.97 11.82
N ASP A 539 -26.58 -1.21 12.78
CA ASP A 539 -28.02 -1.40 12.64
C ASP A 539 -28.75 -0.11 12.27
N ASP A 540 -28.13 1.04 12.55
CA ASP A 540 -28.61 2.34 12.09
C ASP A 540 -28.19 2.63 10.64
N LEU A 541 -27.18 1.93 10.12
CA LEU A 541 -26.63 2.19 8.79
C LEU A 541 -27.10 1.14 7.76
N MET A 542 -27.16 -0.12 8.17
CA MET A 542 -27.35 -1.28 7.31
C MET A 542 -28.43 -2.21 7.87
N GLU A 543 -29.19 -2.84 6.98
CA GLU A 543 -29.98 -4.03 7.28
C GLU A 543 -29.56 -5.19 6.37
N LEU A 544 -29.41 -6.37 6.97
CA LEU A 544 -29.13 -7.59 6.22
C LEU A 544 -30.35 -7.98 5.39
N LEU A 545 -30.21 -8.00 4.07
CA LEU A 545 -31.28 -8.38 3.14
C LEU A 545 -31.39 -9.90 2.99
N CYS A 546 -30.25 -10.58 2.94
CA CYS A 546 -30.17 -12.03 2.73
C CYS A 546 -28.97 -12.61 3.46
N THR A 547 -29.20 -13.69 4.20
CA THR A 547 -28.14 -14.47 4.84
C THR A 547 -27.47 -15.40 3.83
N PHE A 548 -26.32 -15.94 4.21
CA PHE A 548 -25.67 -17.02 3.46
C PHE A 548 -26.62 -18.19 3.18
N GLU A 549 -27.45 -18.58 4.16
CA GLU A 549 -28.37 -19.70 4.00
C GLU A 549 -29.50 -19.36 3.03
N ASP A 550 -30.00 -18.12 3.05
CA ASP A 550 -31.04 -17.66 2.12
C ASP A 550 -30.56 -17.74 0.66
N ILE A 551 -29.31 -17.33 0.40
CA ILE A 551 -28.71 -17.37 -0.93
C ILE A 551 -28.39 -18.81 -1.34
N ARG A 552 -27.82 -19.61 -0.43
CA ARG A 552 -27.54 -21.04 -0.69
C ARG A 552 -28.81 -21.81 -1.07
N ASN A 553 -29.93 -21.44 -0.47
CA ASN A 553 -31.24 -22.07 -0.69
C ASN A 553 -32.04 -21.44 -1.84
N ALA A 554 -31.57 -20.34 -2.44
CA ALA A 554 -32.23 -19.68 -3.57
C ALA A 554 -32.03 -20.45 -4.90
N PRO A 555 -32.92 -20.28 -5.89
CA PRO A 555 -32.70 -20.77 -7.25
C PRO A 555 -31.40 -20.17 -7.81
N PHE A 556 -30.52 -21.03 -8.34
CA PHE A 556 -29.17 -20.66 -8.80
C PHE A 556 -28.21 -20.19 -7.70
N GLY A 557 -28.54 -20.40 -6.42
CA GLY A 557 -27.74 -19.97 -5.27
C GLY A 557 -26.31 -20.51 -5.28
N LYS A 558 -26.13 -21.78 -5.65
CA LYS A 558 -24.80 -22.41 -5.78
C LYS A 558 -23.97 -21.79 -6.89
N GLU A 559 -24.60 -21.45 -8.02
CA GLU A 559 -23.97 -20.79 -9.16
C GLU A 559 -23.57 -19.36 -8.82
N ILE A 560 -24.42 -18.62 -8.09
CA ILE A 560 -24.12 -17.28 -7.57
C ILE A 560 -22.94 -17.35 -6.60
N MET A 561 -22.94 -18.31 -5.68
CA MET A 561 -21.85 -18.51 -4.72
C MET A 561 -20.53 -18.89 -5.42
N GLN A 562 -20.57 -19.79 -6.42
CA GLN A 562 -19.39 -20.15 -7.21
C GLN A 562 -18.87 -18.99 -8.05
N ALA A 563 -19.75 -18.18 -8.66
CA ALA A 563 -19.35 -16.98 -9.40
C ALA A 563 -18.68 -15.95 -8.47
N TYR A 564 -19.22 -15.75 -7.27
CA TYR A 564 -18.69 -14.82 -6.27
C TYR A 564 -17.34 -15.28 -5.71
N SER A 565 -17.21 -16.57 -5.35
CA SER A 565 -15.94 -17.16 -4.90
C SER A 565 -14.86 -17.12 -5.98
N ASN A 566 -15.21 -17.38 -7.25
CA ASN A 566 -14.29 -17.28 -8.38
C ASN A 566 -13.84 -15.83 -8.64
N HIS A 567 -14.70 -14.84 -8.39
CA HIS A 567 -14.35 -13.42 -8.54
C HIS A 567 -13.34 -12.96 -7.47
N LEU A 568 -13.50 -13.41 -6.23
CA LEU A 568 -12.60 -13.07 -5.11
C LEU A 568 -11.37 -13.99 -4.99
N LYS A 569 -11.30 -15.09 -5.79
CA LYS A 569 -10.25 -16.11 -5.75
C LYS A 569 -9.99 -16.68 -4.34
N LEU A 570 -11.02 -16.74 -3.49
CA LEU A 570 -10.93 -17.28 -2.14
C LEU A 570 -11.21 -18.78 -2.19
N ARG A 571 -10.16 -19.60 -2.36
CA ARG A 571 -10.25 -21.05 -2.14
C ARG A 571 -9.33 -21.45 -1.01
N ASP A 572 -9.88 -21.74 0.17
CA ASP A 572 -9.28 -22.75 1.04
C ASP A 572 -10.31 -23.61 1.82
N ILE A 573 -10.19 -24.89 1.49
CA ILE A 573 -10.58 -26.23 1.98
C ILE A 573 -11.70 -26.48 3.02
N ASP A 574 -12.24 -25.55 3.82
CA ASP A 574 -13.34 -25.95 4.74
C ASP A 574 -14.47 -24.92 4.93
N HIS A 575 -14.32 -23.65 4.52
CA HIS A 575 -15.34 -22.62 4.72
C HIS A 575 -15.37 -21.65 3.53
N GLU A 576 -16.44 -21.70 2.73
CA GLU A 576 -16.71 -20.68 1.70
C GLU A 576 -17.10 -19.37 2.40
N VAL A 577 -16.21 -18.37 2.38
CA VAL A 577 -16.48 -17.03 2.91
C VAL A 577 -17.33 -16.27 1.90
N PHE A 578 -18.56 -15.96 2.28
CA PHE A 578 -19.52 -15.21 1.46
C PHE A 578 -19.91 -13.90 2.14
N PHE A 579 -20.03 -12.83 1.36
CA PHE A 579 -20.40 -11.51 1.85
C PHE A 579 -21.92 -11.31 1.72
N PRO A 580 -22.66 -11.12 2.82
CA PRO A 580 -24.12 -10.99 2.76
C PRO A 580 -24.57 -9.74 2.00
N GLY A 581 -25.77 -9.82 1.40
CA GLY A 581 -26.41 -8.66 0.77
C GLY A 581 -26.94 -7.69 1.82
N VAL A 582 -26.62 -6.40 1.67
CA VAL A 582 -26.93 -5.34 2.65
C VAL A 582 -27.74 -4.21 2.02
N TYR A 583 -28.70 -3.68 2.77
CA TYR A 583 -29.50 -2.50 2.40
C TYR A 583 -29.09 -1.31 3.27
N LEU A 584 -28.87 -0.14 2.66
CA LEU A 584 -28.53 1.09 3.39
C LEU A 584 -29.80 1.78 3.90
N LYS A 585 -29.93 1.94 5.22
CA LYS A 585 -31.18 2.39 5.86
C LYS A 585 -31.43 3.90 5.87
N ILE A 586 -30.38 4.73 5.89
CA ILE A 586 -30.32 6.21 6.11
C ILE A 586 -29.47 6.47 7.37
N PRO A 587 -28.48 7.39 7.32
CA PRO A 587 -27.27 7.22 8.12
C PRO A 587 -27.42 7.54 9.60
N GLY A 588 -27.25 6.50 10.41
CA GLY A 588 -26.94 6.60 11.84
C GLY A 588 -25.54 7.07 12.15
N ARG A 589 -25.10 6.80 13.38
CA ARG A 589 -23.80 7.20 13.91
C ARG A 589 -23.07 5.99 14.50
N PHE A 590 -21.75 5.95 14.38
CA PHE A 590 -20.94 4.96 15.09
C PHE A 590 -20.54 5.47 16.47
N TYR A 591 -20.63 4.58 17.45
CA TYR A 591 -20.23 4.87 18.83
C TYR A 591 -19.22 3.83 19.29
N TYR A 592 -18.16 4.32 19.92
CA TYR A 592 -17.08 3.50 20.46
C TYR A 592 -16.89 3.85 21.93
N ARG A 593 -16.78 2.83 22.77
CA ARG A 593 -16.43 2.99 24.18
C ARG A 593 -15.25 2.09 24.51
N PHE A 594 -14.17 2.69 24.99
CA PHE A 594 -13.01 1.99 25.55
C PHE A 594 -13.18 1.88 27.07
N GLY A 595 -13.10 0.67 27.58
CA GLY A 595 -13.25 0.35 28.99
C GLY A 595 -12.02 0.73 29.80
N LYS A 596 -12.09 0.49 31.12
CA LYS A 596 -10.97 0.73 32.02
C LYS A 596 -9.81 -0.19 31.63
N PRO A 597 -8.56 0.31 31.49
CA PRO A 597 -7.42 -0.53 31.20
C PRO A 597 -7.20 -1.59 32.28
N ILE A 598 -6.94 -2.83 31.87
CA ILE A 598 -6.70 -3.99 32.75
C ILE A 598 -5.22 -4.36 32.63
N PRO A 599 -4.34 -3.93 33.56
CA PRO A 599 -2.93 -4.28 33.53
C PRO A 599 -2.77 -5.77 33.84
N THR A 600 -2.09 -6.51 32.98
CA THR A 600 -1.78 -7.92 33.23
C THR A 600 -0.45 -8.11 33.97
N LYS A 601 0.29 -7.02 34.21
CA LYS A 601 1.54 -7.02 34.96
C LYS A 601 1.29 -7.59 36.37
N GLY A 602 2.04 -8.63 36.72
CA GLY A 602 1.89 -9.33 38.00
C GLY A 602 0.86 -10.48 38.00
N MET A 603 0.09 -10.67 36.93
CA MET A 603 -0.87 -11.77 36.78
C MET A 603 -0.24 -13.06 36.26
N GLN A 604 0.90 -13.49 36.81
CA GLN A 604 1.66 -14.65 36.30
C GLN A 604 0.86 -15.96 36.33
N ALA A 605 -0.08 -16.10 37.28
CA ALA A 605 -0.96 -17.25 37.38
C ALA A 605 -1.81 -17.48 36.11
N VAL A 606 -2.18 -16.41 35.38
CA VAL A 606 -2.95 -16.51 34.12
C VAL A 606 -2.21 -17.35 33.07
N MET A 607 -0.86 -17.36 33.08
CA MET A 607 -0.08 -18.10 32.10
C MET A 607 -0.17 -19.63 32.30
N THR A 608 -0.20 -20.08 33.54
CA THR A 608 -0.11 -21.51 33.89
C THR A 608 -1.45 -22.09 34.31
N ASP A 609 -2.27 -21.33 35.03
CA ASP A 609 -3.56 -21.79 35.56
C ASP A 609 -4.69 -21.57 34.55
N LYS A 610 -5.45 -22.64 34.30
CA LYS A 610 -6.62 -22.61 33.42
C LYS A 610 -7.76 -21.81 34.05
N GLN A 611 -7.95 -21.87 35.36
CA GLN A 611 -9.02 -21.16 36.05
C GLN A 611 -8.77 -19.65 36.01
N ALA A 612 -7.59 -19.19 36.46
CA ALA A 612 -7.21 -17.77 36.39
C ALA A 612 -7.33 -17.19 34.97
N ALA A 613 -6.91 -17.94 33.93
CA ALA A 613 -7.10 -17.52 32.55
C ALA A 613 -8.58 -17.45 32.12
N GLY A 614 -9.40 -18.39 32.58
CA GLY A 614 -10.85 -18.39 32.34
C GLY A 614 -11.55 -17.22 32.99
N GLU A 615 -11.20 -16.89 34.24
CA GLU A 615 -11.75 -15.75 34.98
C GLU A 615 -11.44 -14.42 34.30
N LEU A 616 -10.17 -14.18 33.93
CA LEU A 616 -9.78 -12.97 33.21
C LEU A 616 -10.46 -12.89 31.83
N TYR A 617 -10.53 -14.00 31.10
CA TYR A 617 -11.20 -14.05 29.80
C TYR A 617 -12.70 -13.70 29.91
N LEU A 618 -13.40 -14.27 30.88
CA LEU A 618 -14.82 -13.98 31.12
C LEU A 618 -15.04 -12.55 31.59
N HIS A 619 -14.13 -12.01 32.41
CA HIS A 619 -14.16 -10.61 32.83
C HIS A 619 -14.03 -9.66 31.62
N VAL A 620 -13.06 -9.87 30.74
CA VAL A 620 -12.91 -9.05 29.52
C VAL A 620 -14.16 -9.17 28.64
N LYS A 621 -14.71 -10.38 28.47
CA LYS A 621 -15.94 -10.61 27.70
C LYS A 621 -17.16 -9.91 28.32
N SER A 622 -17.27 -9.87 29.66
CA SER A 622 -18.37 -9.17 30.34
C SER A 622 -18.24 -7.65 30.21
N GLU A 623 -17.03 -7.11 30.28
CA GLU A 623 -16.79 -5.68 30.04
C GLU A 623 -17.23 -5.26 28.64
N VAL A 624 -16.85 -6.02 27.60
CA VAL A 624 -17.29 -5.77 26.21
C VAL A 624 -18.81 -5.77 26.08
N LYS A 625 -19.49 -6.76 26.67
CA LYS A 625 -20.96 -6.80 26.70
C LYS A 625 -21.59 -5.60 27.41
N ALA A 626 -21.02 -5.19 28.55
CA ALA A 626 -21.52 -4.06 29.31
C ALA A 626 -21.36 -2.74 28.53
N MET A 627 -20.26 -2.56 27.81
CA MET A 627 -20.05 -1.39 26.96
C MET A 627 -21.00 -1.35 25.77
N ILE A 628 -21.24 -2.49 25.10
CA ILE A 628 -22.25 -2.58 24.03
C ILE A 628 -23.63 -2.18 24.58
N ALA A 629 -24.05 -2.76 25.71
CA ALA A 629 -25.35 -2.45 26.32
C ALA A 629 -25.48 -0.96 26.67
N TYR A 630 -24.45 -0.39 27.29
CA TYR A 630 -24.40 1.04 27.61
C TYR A 630 -24.51 1.92 26.36
N LEU A 631 -23.80 1.58 25.28
CA LEU A 631 -23.84 2.37 24.05
C LEU A 631 -25.20 2.27 23.34
N LEU A 632 -25.84 1.10 23.37
CA LEU A 632 -27.19 0.91 22.83
C LEU A 632 -28.23 1.73 23.60
N GLU A 633 -28.09 1.86 24.91
CA GLU A 633 -28.94 2.72 25.74
C GLU A 633 -28.66 4.20 25.48
N LYS A 634 -27.39 4.62 25.58
CA LYS A 634 -27.00 6.03 25.52
C LYS A 634 -27.15 6.67 24.14
N ARG A 635 -27.01 5.91 23.06
CA ARG A 635 -27.22 6.46 21.71
C ARG A 635 -28.65 6.97 21.47
N GLU A 636 -29.64 6.49 22.22
CA GLU A 636 -31.03 6.98 22.14
C GLU A 636 -31.16 8.42 22.66
N GLU A 637 -30.25 8.85 23.54
CA GLU A 637 -30.17 10.23 24.05
C GLU A 637 -29.45 11.19 23.06
N ASP A 638 -28.78 10.66 22.03
CA ASP A 638 -27.99 11.47 21.08
C ASP A 638 -28.89 12.19 20.06
N LYS A 639 -29.07 13.49 20.26
CA LYS A 639 -29.77 14.39 19.33
C LYS A 639 -29.11 14.47 17.95
N PHE A 640 -27.85 14.06 17.84
CA PHE A 640 -27.06 14.02 16.61
C PHE A 640 -26.88 12.60 16.06
N ARG A 641 -27.68 11.62 16.51
CA ARG A 641 -27.66 10.25 15.97
C ARG A 641 -28.06 10.18 14.49
N SER A 642 -29.01 11.00 14.07
CA SER A 642 -29.41 11.11 12.66
C SER A 642 -28.60 12.19 11.93
N ILE A 643 -28.53 12.10 10.60
CA ILE A 643 -27.70 13.00 9.79
C ILE A 643 -28.23 14.43 9.67
N LEU A 644 -29.55 14.63 9.73
CA LEU A 644 -30.14 15.96 9.55
C LEU A 644 -29.70 16.95 10.65
N PRO A 645 -29.78 16.63 11.95
CA PRO A 645 -29.22 17.47 13.01
C PRO A 645 -27.73 17.74 12.85
N ARG A 646 -26.95 16.77 12.36
CA ARG A 646 -25.51 16.93 12.12
C ARG A 646 -25.22 17.97 11.04
N ILE A 647 -25.91 17.88 9.91
CA ILE A 647 -25.77 18.85 8.81
C ILE A 647 -26.16 20.25 9.28
N LEU A 648 -27.28 20.39 9.99
CA LEU A 648 -27.72 21.69 10.52
C LEU A 648 -26.71 22.29 11.50
N TYR A 649 -26.11 21.47 12.36
CA TYR A 649 -25.05 21.91 13.28
C TYR A 649 -23.81 22.40 12.53
N GLN A 650 -23.35 21.67 11.52
CA GLN A 650 -22.18 22.06 10.72
C GLN A 650 -22.43 23.35 9.92
N LEU A 651 -23.64 23.55 9.41
CA LEU A 651 -24.01 24.80 8.73
C LEU A 651 -24.01 26.01 9.70
N GLY A 652 -24.40 25.80 10.96
CA GLY A 652 -24.45 26.87 11.96
C GLY A 652 -23.11 27.15 12.67
N CYS A 653 -22.31 26.11 12.90
CA CYS A 653 -21.08 26.19 13.70
C CYS A 653 -19.79 26.05 12.88
N GLY A 654 -19.88 25.84 11.56
CA GLY A 654 -18.74 25.59 10.67
C GLY A 654 -18.52 24.11 10.38
N HIS A 655 -17.98 23.82 9.19
CA HIS A 655 -17.89 22.45 8.66
C HIS A 655 -16.94 21.54 9.47
N ASP A 656 -15.91 22.13 10.09
CA ASP A 656 -14.86 21.44 10.85
C ASP A 656 -15.18 21.25 12.35
N SER A 657 -16.33 21.74 12.81
CA SER A 657 -16.71 21.68 14.23
C SER A 657 -16.99 20.25 14.68
N GLU A 658 -16.44 19.87 15.85
CA GLU A 658 -16.68 18.54 16.44
C GLU A 658 -18.16 18.40 16.81
N ILE A 659 -18.86 17.49 16.12
CA ILE A 659 -20.29 17.28 16.33
C ILE A 659 -20.53 16.66 17.72
N PRO A 660 -21.31 17.32 18.59
CA PRO A 660 -21.62 16.80 19.91
C PRO A 660 -22.32 15.43 19.84
N SER A 661 -22.31 14.70 20.96
CA SER A 661 -23.07 13.45 21.15
C SER A 661 -23.76 13.49 22.51
N PHE A 662 -24.28 12.39 23.03
CA PHE A 662 -24.75 12.31 24.42
C PHE A 662 -23.62 12.57 25.43
N ASP A 663 -23.98 13.05 26.62
CA ASP A 663 -23.05 13.24 27.73
C ASP A 663 -22.84 11.89 28.46
N PRO A 664 -21.59 11.43 28.66
CA PRO A 664 -21.30 10.09 29.15
C PRO A 664 -21.65 9.84 30.63
#